data_AF-F0X9T2-F1
#
_entry.id   AF-F0X9T2-F1
#
_cell.length_a   1.000
_cell.length_b   1.000
_cell.length_c   1.000
_cell.angle_alpha   90.00
_cell.angle_beta   90.00
_cell.angle_gamma   90.00
#
_symmetry.space_group_name_H-M   'P 1'
#
loop_
_entity.id
_entity.type
_entity.pdbx_description
1 polymer ?
#
loop_
_entity_poly.entity_id
_entity_poly.type
_entity_poly.pdbx_seq_one_letter_code
_entity_poly.pdbx_strand_id
1 'polypeptide(L)'
;MSCADCYTGSVHEGKPRGKTIELHGLQAYVTEPTGNRAPKAIIVILPDAFGWEFVNNRLLADHYADKGDYKVYLPDFMLGRSTPADVIPSMRDLISGGLLWKPYYLCRVAVGMVPFLLTNYIGKSHPRVRLFFERLRAAEGSDALIAAAGFCWGGKHVLLMSHDIVPLINAGFVGHPSFFSPSDVAAPVTVPVAAAVGSLDPTLPAASVDVMRKGLEAETLAEAVRGQVTVYDGCGHGFCVRADSTYNDITKQALASEDQCIAWFNGHFADSSLPENLKARLKASYDAIAPTYNAWTIGHSPMRMQYLDLLIARLQKETSTGVGPLRVVELGCGAGVPVTERLLTALRPVHVMANDLSSTQIRLARTTLGDHGETVEGGGGSSVDWLEADMMSLAFSDATIDAVVGFYSLIHLPRDEQTELLGRIARWLRPGGCLLANFAEVAKPAIVMDRWLHDDGWMFWSGWGVNGTRARIREAGFDLVVAQVEQDAVDANFFWVLAQTSTEIPSSTMVTALARRAALPPSILGRCRPAALAQLQARPRSAGLMTTAMPAMPAMTATTAERPAWPSPGQQRRALQTSARRQVPGPSPLLGAIGGFGSSSAIPAAYFQKPSLPANTIIRFVPQQTAWIVERMGKFDRILQPGLAVLIPFLDRIAYVKSLKEIALEIPSQSAITADNVTLELDGVLYTRVFDAYKASYGVEDAEYAISQLAQTTMRSEIGQMTLDHVLKERASLNTNITAAINEAAQAWGVTCLRYEIRDIHAPAAVVEAMHRQVTAERSKRAEILESEGQRQSAINIAEGKKQSVILASEALRSENINRASGESEAILLRATATAQGIDAVAASIAAGRDAAQSAVSLSIAEKYVDAFARLAKESTAVVVPGNVGDMAGLIATALGVYGKVGEATRRPQETARALLKTSDDTETARELSSPLSQASKSRAVRDHIVEDFDKTTQSR
;
A
#
# COMPACT_ATOMS: atom_id res chain seq x y z
N MET A 1 1.31 -34.76 27.43
CA MET A 1 1.06 -34.62 28.88
C MET A 1 1.99 -33.53 29.42
N SER A 2 1.70 -32.90 30.55
CA SER A 2 2.71 -32.05 31.23
C SER A 2 3.83 -32.95 31.78
N CYS A 3 5.08 -32.65 31.45
CA CYS A 3 6.20 -33.44 31.93
C CYS A 3 6.43 -33.24 33.43
N ALA A 4 6.88 -34.29 34.11
CA ALA A 4 7.20 -34.26 35.53
C ALA A 4 8.35 -33.28 35.81
N ASP A 5 9.40 -33.36 35.00
CA ASP A 5 10.65 -32.63 35.17
C ASP A 5 10.57 -31.15 34.75
N CYS A 6 9.41 -30.71 34.24
CA CYS A 6 9.13 -29.27 34.15
C CYS A 6 9.19 -28.55 35.51
N TYR A 7 9.07 -29.29 36.63
CA TYR A 7 8.99 -28.73 37.99
C TYR A 7 10.07 -29.26 38.95
N THR A 8 11.10 -29.95 38.43
CA THR A 8 12.30 -30.33 39.20
C THR A 8 13.40 -29.26 39.07
N GLY A 9 14.41 -29.31 39.94
CA GLY A 9 15.53 -28.34 40.02
C GLY A 9 15.79 -27.82 41.44
N SER A 10 16.49 -26.69 41.54
CA SER A 10 16.77 -25.95 42.79
C SER A 10 16.29 -24.50 42.73
N VAL A 11 16.22 -23.85 43.90
CA VAL A 11 15.99 -22.41 44.05
C VAL A 11 17.31 -21.78 44.51
N HIS A 12 17.75 -20.71 43.85
CA HIS A 12 19.06 -20.10 44.13
C HIS A 12 18.99 -19.08 45.26
N GLU A 13 20.03 -19.05 46.10
CA GLU A 13 20.19 -18.04 47.14
C GLU A 13 20.78 -16.75 46.56
N GLY A 14 19.93 -15.75 46.34
CA GLY A 14 20.35 -14.43 45.85
C GLY A 14 19.29 -13.36 46.09
N LYS A 15 19.70 -12.09 45.96
CA LYS A 15 18.80 -10.93 46.06
C LYS A 15 18.80 -10.17 44.74
N PRO A 16 17.71 -10.25 43.95
CA PRO A 16 17.60 -9.52 42.69
C PRO A 16 17.73 -8.00 42.89
N ARG A 17 18.44 -7.31 42.00
CA ARG A 17 18.86 -5.89 42.16
C ARG A 17 18.04 -4.88 41.34
N GLY A 18 17.24 -5.36 40.40
CA GLY A 18 16.34 -4.58 39.55
C GLY A 18 15.09 -4.06 40.26
N LYS A 19 14.17 -3.49 39.47
CA LYS A 19 12.96 -2.81 39.95
C LYS A 19 11.72 -3.42 39.31
N THR A 20 10.55 -3.27 39.94
CA THR A 20 9.27 -3.56 39.28
C THR A 20 8.71 -2.28 38.67
N ILE A 21 8.25 -2.35 37.42
CA ILE A 21 7.55 -1.28 36.69
C ILE A 21 6.28 -1.84 36.04
N GLU A 22 5.33 -0.97 35.69
CA GLU A 22 4.27 -1.32 34.75
C GLU A 22 4.73 -0.99 33.31
N LEU A 23 4.67 -1.98 32.42
CA LEU A 23 5.16 -1.89 31.05
C LEU A 23 4.13 -2.51 30.09
N HIS A 24 3.60 -1.69 29.18
CA HIS A 24 2.58 -2.05 28.17
C HIS A 24 1.31 -2.76 28.70
N GLY A 25 0.99 -2.57 29.99
CA GLY A 25 -0.16 -3.16 30.69
C GLY A 25 0.13 -4.48 31.41
N LEU A 26 1.41 -4.84 31.58
CA LEU A 26 1.87 -5.93 32.46
C LEU A 26 2.77 -5.35 33.55
N GLN A 27 2.81 -5.99 34.73
CA GLN A 27 3.93 -5.77 35.66
C GLN A 27 5.17 -6.43 35.07
N ALA A 28 6.33 -5.78 35.19
CA ALA A 28 7.60 -6.29 34.69
C ALA A 28 8.73 -5.98 35.67
N TYR A 29 9.59 -6.97 35.89
CA TYR A 29 10.90 -6.73 36.51
C TYR A 29 11.85 -6.18 35.44
N VAL A 30 12.48 -5.03 35.72
CA VAL A 30 13.43 -4.36 34.84
C VAL A 30 14.78 -4.23 35.53
N THR A 31 15.84 -4.52 34.78
CA THR A 31 17.23 -4.41 35.24
C THR A 31 18.15 -3.98 34.11
N GLU A 32 19.20 -3.24 34.46
CA GLU A 32 20.11 -2.52 33.55
C GLU A 32 21.56 -2.77 34.00
N PRO A 33 22.58 -2.57 33.13
CA PRO A 33 23.97 -2.93 33.43
C PRO A 33 24.56 -2.13 34.60
N THR A 34 25.24 -2.79 35.53
CA THR A 34 25.97 -2.10 36.61
C THR A 34 27.17 -1.31 36.07
N GLY A 35 27.59 -0.26 36.80
CA GLY A 35 28.77 0.53 36.45
C GLY A 35 28.52 1.69 35.47
N ASN A 36 27.26 2.12 35.28
CA ASN A 36 26.89 3.23 34.39
C ASN A 36 27.25 2.97 32.91
N ARG A 37 27.26 1.69 32.50
CA ARG A 37 27.37 1.25 31.10
C ARG A 37 26.01 1.45 30.40
N ALA A 38 26.02 1.97 29.18
CA ALA A 38 24.79 2.10 28.39
C ALA A 38 24.34 0.72 27.85
N PRO A 39 23.04 0.40 27.84
CA PRO A 39 22.57 -0.87 27.31
C PRO A 39 22.65 -0.92 25.78
N LYS A 40 23.25 -1.98 25.22
CA LYS A 40 23.39 -2.19 23.76
C LYS A 40 22.06 -2.50 23.06
N ALA A 41 21.22 -3.29 23.73
CA ALA A 41 19.96 -3.81 23.22
C ALA A 41 19.01 -4.14 24.37
N ILE A 42 17.75 -4.42 24.03
CA ILE A 42 16.71 -4.87 24.95
C ILE A 42 16.59 -6.40 24.86
N ILE A 43 16.65 -7.10 25.98
CA ILE A 43 16.25 -8.51 26.09
C ILE A 43 14.92 -8.58 26.83
N VAL A 44 13.94 -9.26 26.25
CA VAL A 44 12.72 -9.68 26.95
C VAL A 44 12.87 -11.15 27.34
N ILE A 45 12.85 -11.45 28.64
CA ILE A 45 12.81 -12.82 29.13
C ILE A 45 11.37 -13.30 29.20
N LEU A 46 11.10 -14.47 28.61
CA LEU A 46 9.87 -15.22 28.76
C LEU A 46 10.13 -16.34 29.79
N PRO A 47 9.62 -16.22 31.04
CA PRO A 47 10.03 -17.07 32.14
C PRO A 47 9.60 -18.53 31.98
N ASP A 48 10.20 -19.38 32.80
CA ASP A 48 9.72 -20.74 33.04
C ASP A 48 8.36 -20.74 33.79
N ALA A 49 7.83 -21.93 34.07
CA ALA A 49 6.50 -22.12 34.64
C ALA A 49 6.28 -21.46 36.02
N PHE A 50 7.34 -21.00 36.71
CA PHE A 50 7.28 -20.30 38.01
C PHE A 50 7.15 -18.77 37.84
N GLY A 51 7.35 -18.24 36.64
CA GLY A 51 7.00 -16.87 36.27
C GLY A 51 7.98 -15.79 36.75
N TRP A 52 7.58 -14.53 36.55
CA TRP A 52 8.42 -13.34 36.72
C TRP A 52 8.80 -13.01 38.18
N GLU A 53 8.09 -13.59 39.16
CA GLU A 53 8.40 -13.43 40.60
C GLU A 53 9.46 -14.42 41.10
N PHE A 54 9.71 -15.50 40.36
CA PHE A 54 10.64 -16.54 40.77
C PHE A 54 12.08 -16.01 40.79
N VAL A 55 12.78 -16.24 41.91
CA VAL A 55 14.09 -15.63 42.20
C VAL A 55 15.10 -15.92 41.09
N ASN A 56 15.21 -17.18 40.64
CA ASN A 56 16.15 -17.56 39.59
C ASN A 56 15.91 -16.79 38.27
N ASN A 57 14.65 -16.60 37.85
CA ASN A 57 14.33 -15.83 36.63
C ASN A 57 14.77 -14.35 36.76
N ARG A 58 14.71 -13.77 37.95
CA ARG A 58 15.16 -12.39 38.22
C ARG A 58 16.69 -12.27 38.33
N LEU A 59 17.36 -13.27 38.92
CA LEU A 59 18.83 -13.33 38.95
C LEU A 59 19.41 -13.52 37.54
N LEU A 60 18.81 -14.38 36.72
CA LEU A 60 19.17 -14.56 35.31
C LEU A 60 19.01 -13.25 34.50
N ALA A 61 17.96 -12.47 34.79
CA ALA A 61 17.81 -11.14 34.20
C ALA A 61 18.93 -10.17 34.61
N ASP A 62 19.34 -10.19 35.89
CA ASP A 62 20.46 -9.37 36.38
C ASP A 62 21.80 -9.81 35.75
N HIS A 63 22.02 -11.12 35.58
CA HIS A 63 23.19 -11.67 34.89
C HIS A 63 23.28 -11.23 33.43
N TYR A 64 22.18 -11.35 32.66
CA TYR A 64 22.14 -10.90 31.27
C TYR A 64 22.38 -9.39 31.13
N ALA A 65 21.91 -8.59 32.08
CA ALA A 65 22.23 -7.16 32.11
C ALA A 65 23.72 -6.89 32.40
N ASP A 66 24.33 -7.61 33.35
CA ASP A 66 25.72 -7.36 33.78
C ASP A 66 26.80 -7.95 32.88
N LYS A 67 26.59 -9.15 32.33
CA LYS A 67 27.52 -9.80 31.39
C LYS A 67 27.37 -9.30 29.96
N GLY A 68 26.15 -9.05 29.50
CA GLY A 68 25.85 -8.72 28.10
C GLY A 68 25.82 -7.23 27.78
N ASP A 69 25.77 -6.37 28.79
CA ASP A 69 25.43 -4.93 28.69
C ASP A 69 24.03 -4.71 28.11
N TYR A 70 23.03 -5.47 28.58
CA TYR A 70 21.65 -5.38 28.09
C TYR A 70 20.70 -4.70 29.08
N LYS A 71 19.65 -4.08 28.53
CA LYS A 71 18.46 -3.72 29.31
C LYS A 71 17.51 -4.90 29.29
N VAL A 72 17.22 -5.48 30.45
CA VAL A 72 16.44 -6.72 30.53
C VAL A 72 15.07 -6.46 31.15
N TYR A 73 14.03 -6.83 30.41
CA TYR A 73 12.64 -6.85 30.88
C TYR A 73 12.20 -8.30 31.13
N LEU A 74 11.56 -8.56 32.26
CA LEU A 74 10.96 -9.84 32.64
C LEU A 74 9.47 -9.60 33.00
N PRO A 75 8.56 -9.64 32.01
CA PRO A 75 7.15 -9.31 32.19
C PRO A 75 6.30 -10.45 32.77
N ASP A 76 5.21 -10.09 33.44
CA ASP A 76 4.19 -11.01 33.91
C ASP A 76 3.27 -11.47 32.77
N PHE A 77 3.81 -12.31 31.88
CA PHE A 77 3.01 -12.98 30.86
C PHE A 77 1.98 -13.96 31.42
N MET A 78 1.96 -14.22 32.74
CA MET A 78 1.11 -15.20 33.41
C MET A 78 -0.04 -14.58 34.23
N LEU A 79 -0.07 -13.25 34.36
CA LEU A 79 -1.11 -12.48 35.05
C LEU A 79 -1.36 -12.95 36.50
N GLY A 80 -0.28 -13.11 37.27
CA GLY A 80 -0.31 -13.62 38.65
C GLY A 80 -0.73 -15.10 38.78
N ARG A 81 -0.67 -15.87 37.69
CA ARG A 81 -1.05 -17.31 37.65
C ARG A 81 0.11 -18.21 37.22
N SER A 82 1.32 -17.88 37.65
CA SER A 82 2.45 -18.81 37.55
C SER A 82 2.31 -19.96 38.56
N THR A 83 3.18 -20.96 38.44
CA THR A 83 3.24 -22.08 39.38
C THR A 83 3.94 -21.64 40.67
N PRO A 84 3.40 -21.90 41.87
CA PRO A 84 4.08 -21.61 43.13
C PRO A 84 5.40 -22.39 43.29
N ALA A 85 6.43 -21.74 43.85
CA ALA A 85 7.76 -22.34 43.98
C ALA A 85 7.82 -23.52 44.99
N ASP A 86 6.88 -23.63 45.92
CA ASP A 86 6.75 -24.77 46.85
C ASP A 86 6.29 -26.07 46.16
N VAL A 87 5.90 -25.99 44.88
CA VAL A 87 5.71 -27.17 44.02
C VAL A 87 7.03 -27.89 43.75
N ILE A 88 8.19 -27.20 43.71
CA ILE A 88 9.49 -27.81 43.43
C ILE A 88 9.87 -28.90 44.45
N PRO A 89 9.92 -28.64 45.78
CA PRO A 89 10.16 -29.70 46.77
C PRO A 89 9.02 -30.72 46.79
N SER A 90 7.76 -30.29 46.65
CA SER A 90 6.61 -31.21 46.58
C SER A 90 6.73 -32.20 45.41
N MET A 91 7.31 -31.80 44.29
CA MET A 91 7.54 -32.65 43.12
C MET A 91 8.75 -33.58 43.31
N ARG A 92 9.82 -33.07 43.93
CA ARG A 92 10.98 -33.87 44.37
C ARG A 92 10.50 -35.03 45.26
N ASP A 93 9.70 -34.74 46.28
CA ASP A 93 9.17 -35.73 47.23
C ASP A 93 8.09 -36.65 46.62
N LEU A 94 7.37 -36.21 45.58
CA LEU A 94 6.48 -37.10 44.80
C LEU A 94 7.28 -38.18 44.04
N ILE A 95 8.46 -37.83 43.52
CA ILE A 95 9.34 -38.72 42.76
C ILE A 95 10.11 -39.64 43.73
N SER A 96 10.90 -39.08 44.65
CA SER A 96 11.81 -39.84 45.53
C SER A 96 11.23 -40.30 46.86
N GLY A 97 10.12 -39.70 47.32
CA GLY A 97 9.58 -39.91 48.67
C GLY A 97 8.85 -41.25 48.87
N GLY A 98 8.59 -41.56 50.14
CA GLY A 98 7.93 -42.81 50.56
C GLY A 98 6.50 -42.96 50.05
N LEU A 99 6.13 -44.18 49.64
CA LEU A 99 4.87 -44.51 48.95
C LEU A 99 3.60 -43.98 49.64
N LEU A 100 3.57 -43.95 50.97
CA LEU A 100 2.48 -43.46 51.80
C LEU A 100 2.13 -41.98 51.59
N TRP A 101 3.11 -41.11 51.32
CA TRP A 101 2.91 -39.66 51.20
C TRP A 101 2.73 -39.17 49.76
N LYS A 102 2.97 -40.05 48.76
CA LYS A 102 2.80 -39.69 47.34
C LYS A 102 1.42 -39.13 46.98
N PRO A 103 0.28 -39.61 47.54
CA PRO A 103 -1.03 -38.99 47.28
C PRO A 103 -1.12 -37.52 47.74
N TYR A 104 -0.51 -37.17 48.89
CA TYR A 104 -0.48 -35.80 49.40
C TYR A 104 0.36 -34.88 48.50
N TYR A 105 1.55 -35.33 48.12
CA TYR A 105 2.42 -34.57 47.22
C TYR A 105 1.79 -34.42 45.82
N LEU A 106 1.15 -35.47 45.29
CA LEU A 106 0.39 -35.43 44.04
C LEU A 106 -0.74 -34.38 44.09
N CYS A 107 -1.47 -34.29 45.20
CA CYS A 107 -2.49 -33.26 45.39
C CYS A 107 -1.89 -31.84 45.44
N ARG A 108 -0.77 -31.61 46.13
CA ARG A 108 -0.09 -30.29 46.14
C ARG A 108 0.39 -29.88 44.75
N VAL A 109 1.06 -30.80 44.05
CA VAL A 109 1.54 -30.60 42.68
C VAL A 109 0.37 -30.30 41.74
N ALA A 110 -0.74 -31.03 41.83
CA ALA A 110 -1.94 -30.77 41.03
C ALA A 110 -2.58 -29.40 41.32
N VAL A 111 -2.64 -28.97 42.59
CA VAL A 111 -3.17 -27.65 42.98
C VAL A 111 -2.33 -26.50 42.40
N GLY A 112 -1.01 -26.64 42.30
CA GLY A 112 -0.15 -25.65 41.64
C GLY A 112 -0.21 -25.71 40.10
N MET A 113 -0.10 -26.91 39.51
CA MET A 113 0.05 -27.08 38.07
C MET A 113 -1.25 -26.93 37.28
N VAL A 114 -2.40 -27.42 37.78
CA VAL A 114 -3.65 -27.43 36.99
C VAL A 114 -4.16 -26.02 36.68
N PRO A 115 -4.16 -25.04 37.62
CA PRO A 115 -4.49 -23.66 37.30
C PRO A 115 -3.57 -23.07 36.23
N PHE A 116 -2.25 -23.23 36.38
CA PHE A 116 -1.25 -22.77 35.42
C PHE A 116 -1.52 -23.31 34.00
N LEU A 117 -1.71 -24.63 33.86
CA LEU A 117 -1.96 -25.28 32.57
C LEU A 117 -3.27 -24.81 31.91
N LEU A 118 -4.33 -24.56 32.70
CA LEU A 118 -5.63 -24.09 32.18
C LEU A 118 -5.62 -22.63 31.72
N THR A 119 -4.76 -21.78 32.30
CA THR A 119 -4.73 -20.33 32.03
C THR A 119 -3.59 -19.89 31.12
N ASN A 120 -2.45 -20.58 31.16
CA ASN A 120 -1.24 -20.29 30.39
C ASN A 120 -0.97 -21.33 29.30
N TYR A 121 -1.98 -22.10 28.88
CA TYR A 121 -1.91 -22.86 27.64
C TYR A 121 -1.52 -21.94 26.46
N ILE A 122 -0.59 -22.38 25.61
CA ILE A 122 0.09 -21.57 24.59
C ILE A 122 -0.89 -20.79 23.70
N GLY A 123 -2.01 -21.40 23.29
CA GLY A 123 -3.04 -20.72 22.47
C GLY A 123 -3.78 -19.56 23.17
N LYS A 124 -3.67 -19.42 24.50
CA LYS A 124 -4.19 -18.28 25.28
C LYS A 124 -3.11 -17.27 25.68
N SER A 125 -1.87 -17.71 25.85
CA SER A 125 -0.75 -16.85 26.24
C SER A 125 -0.01 -16.23 25.07
N HIS A 126 0.11 -16.93 23.92
CA HIS A 126 0.90 -16.42 22.79
C HIS A 126 0.35 -15.09 22.25
N PRO A 127 -0.98 -14.87 22.08
CA PRO A 127 -1.50 -13.56 21.68
C PRO A 127 -1.17 -12.43 22.68
N ARG A 128 -1.04 -12.74 23.98
CA ARG A 128 -0.64 -11.78 25.03
C ARG A 128 0.85 -11.44 24.96
N VAL A 129 1.69 -12.46 24.73
CA VAL A 129 3.13 -12.30 24.53
C VAL A 129 3.38 -11.45 23.28
N ARG A 130 2.79 -11.84 22.15
CA ARG A 130 2.86 -11.11 20.88
C ARG A 130 2.48 -9.63 21.03
N LEU A 131 1.31 -9.36 21.63
CA LEU A 131 0.80 -8.00 21.84
C LEU A 131 1.71 -7.13 22.74
N PHE A 132 2.51 -7.74 23.62
CA PHE A 132 3.54 -7.01 24.37
C PHE A 132 4.73 -6.64 23.46
N PHE A 133 5.23 -7.56 22.64
CA PHE A 133 6.32 -7.27 21.69
C PHE A 133 5.90 -6.27 20.60
N GLU A 134 4.66 -6.35 20.10
CA GLU A 134 4.08 -5.35 19.18
C GLU A 134 4.08 -3.95 19.81
N ARG A 135 3.70 -3.82 21.08
CA ARG A 135 3.71 -2.54 21.82
C ARG A 135 5.12 -2.06 22.15
N LEU A 136 6.04 -2.96 22.45
CA LEU A 136 7.45 -2.63 22.71
C LEU A 136 8.14 -2.13 21.43
N ARG A 137 7.98 -2.85 20.31
CA ARG A 137 8.45 -2.44 18.98
C ARG A 137 7.86 -1.09 18.55
N ALA A 138 6.57 -0.85 18.84
CA ALA A 138 5.92 0.43 18.55
C ALA A 138 6.37 1.60 19.46
N ALA A 139 6.93 1.31 20.65
CA ALA A 139 7.39 2.33 21.59
C ALA A 139 8.88 2.65 21.47
N GLU A 140 9.73 1.64 21.27
CA GLU A 140 11.18 1.79 21.13
C GLU A 140 11.59 2.08 19.66
N GLY A 141 10.73 1.75 18.68
CA GLY A 141 10.91 2.06 17.26
C GLY A 141 11.23 0.85 16.36
N SER A 142 11.16 1.04 15.04
CA SER A 142 11.45 0.00 14.04
C SER A 142 12.84 -0.61 14.22
N ASP A 143 13.86 0.25 14.31
CA ASP A 143 15.27 -0.10 14.30
C ASP A 143 15.83 -0.50 15.69
N ALA A 144 14.98 -0.56 16.72
CA ALA A 144 15.39 -0.97 18.07
C ALA A 144 15.86 -2.43 18.10
N LEU A 145 16.99 -2.70 18.75
CA LEU A 145 17.48 -4.08 18.93
C LEU A 145 16.74 -4.76 20.08
N ILE A 146 15.84 -5.70 19.75
CA ILE A 146 15.02 -6.44 20.72
C ILE A 146 15.24 -7.96 20.55
N ALA A 147 15.78 -8.59 21.59
CA ALA A 147 15.90 -10.05 21.71
C ALA A 147 14.78 -10.66 22.56
N ALA A 148 14.51 -11.94 22.35
CA ALA A 148 13.66 -12.74 23.24
C ALA A 148 14.38 -14.00 23.72
N ALA A 149 14.51 -14.16 25.04
CA ALA A 149 15.07 -15.35 25.68
C ALA A 149 13.97 -16.13 26.41
N GLY A 150 13.65 -17.33 25.95
CA GLY A 150 12.52 -18.12 26.44
C GLY A 150 12.94 -19.42 27.09
N PHE A 151 12.48 -19.67 28.32
CA PHE A 151 12.87 -20.83 29.12
C PHE A 151 11.68 -21.74 29.41
N CYS A 152 11.83 -23.06 29.23
CA CYS A 152 10.74 -24.02 29.45
C CYS A 152 9.49 -23.61 28.64
N TRP A 153 8.45 -23.11 29.31
CA TRP A 153 7.22 -22.59 28.72
C TRP A 153 7.47 -21.39 27.79
N GLY A 154 8.36 -20.48 28.19
CA GLY A 154 8.74 -19.31 27.38
C GLY A 154 9.45 -19.68 26.08
N GLY A 155 10.15 -20.83 26.03
CA GLY A 155 10.89 -21.28 24.85
C GLY A 155 10.00 -21.48 23.63
N LYS A 156 8.81 -22.08 23.80
CA LYS A 156 7.83 -22.22 22.72
C LYS A 156 7.28 -20.88 22.23
N HIS A 157 7.18 -19.87 23.09
CA HIS A 157 6.74 -18.55 22.66
C HIS A 157 7.76 -17.87 21.74
N VAL A 158 9.07 -18.06 21.97
CA VAL A 158 10.13 -17.60 21.06
C VAL A 158 10.07 -18.32 19.72
N LEU A 159 10.00 -19.66 19.72
CA LEU A 159 9.88 -20.47 18.49
C LEU A 159 8.65 -20.13 17.63
N LEU A 160 7.59 -19.60 18.22
CA LEU A 160 6.41 -19.14 17.48
C LEU A 160 6.57 -17.72 16.90
N MET A 161 7.36 -16.86 17.55
CA MET A 161 7.67 -15.50 17.03
C MET A 161 8.76 -15.51 15.96
N SER A 162 9.58 -16.57 15.86
CA SER A 162 10.60 -16.71 14.82
C SER A 162 10.07 -17.08 13.43
N HIS A 163 8.74 -17.14 13.25
CA HIS A 163 8.08 -17.28 11.94
C HIS A 163 7.29 -16.02 11.54
N ASP A 164 7.44 -14.92 12.28
CA ASP A 164 6.72 -13.68 11.98
C ASP A 164 7.23 -13.03 10.69
N ILE A 165 6.31 -12.76 9.75
CA ILE A 165 6.59 -12.10 8.46
C ILE A 165 7.15 -10.68 8.68
N VAL A 166 6.68 -9.98 9.72
CA VAL A 166 7.26 -8.73 10.20
C VAL A 166 7.93 -9.04 11.54
N PRO A 167 9.27 -9.17 11.61
CA PRO A 167 9.96 -9.69 12.78
C PRO A 167 9.79 -8.76 13.99
N LEU A 168 9.05 -9.23 14.99
CA LEU A 168 8.87 -8.52 16.26
C LEU A 168 10.15 -8.50 17.10
N ILE A 169 11.03 -9.48 16.89
CA ILE A 169 12.31 -9.69 17.56
C ILE A 169 13.43 -9.83 16.51
N ASN A 170 14.63 -9.36 16.86
CA ASN A 170 15.81 -9.40 15.99
C ASN A 170 16.60 -10.71 16.13
N ALA A 171 16.54 -11.35 17.30
CA ALA A 171 17.14 -12.66 17.58
C ALA A 171 16.38 -13.37 18.70
N GLY A 172 16.32 -14.70 18.65
CA GLY A 172 15.73 -15.55 19.69
C GLY A 172 16.75 -16.46 20.40
N PHE A 173 16.49 -16.75 21.67
CA PHE A 173 17.17 -17.81 22.43
C PHE A 173 16.15 -18.69 23.17
N VAL A 174 16.42 -20.00 23.21
CA VAL A 174 15.48 -21.02 23.69
C VAL A 174 16.17 -22.00 24.65
N GLY A 175 15.94 -21.86 25.94
CA GLY A 175 16.46 -22.78 26.97
C GLY A 175 15.45 -23.88 27.31
N HIS A 176 15.85 -25.15 27.13
CA HIS A 176 15.11 -26.37 27.48
C HIS A 176 13.58 -26.26 27.22
N PRO A 177 13.14 -26.11 25.96
CA PRO A 177 11.77 -25.74 25.63
C PRO A 177 10.76 -26.85 25.92
N SER A 178 9.71 -26.53 26.68
CA SER A 178 8.57 -27.43 26.88
C SER A 178 7.47 -27.18 25.84
N PHE A 179 6.61 -28.19 25.63
CA PHE A 179 5.54 -28.19 24.62
C PHE A 179 5.99 -28.07 23.16
N PHE A 180 7.28 -28.25 22.87
CA PHE A 180 7.80 -28.34 21.50
C PHE A 180 7.05 -29.38 20.67
N SER A 181 6.88 -29.07 19.39
CA SER A 181 6.31 -29.93 18.37
C SER A 181 7.11 -29.75 17.08
N PRO A 182 7.29 -30.80 16.24
CA PRO A 182 7.88 -30.67 14.91
C PRO A 182 7.31 -29.53 14.07
N SER A 183 6.02 -29.21 14.25
CA SER A 183 5.34 -28.07 13.60
C SER A 183 5.99 -26.71 13.89
N ASP A 184 6.62 -26.55 15.05
CA ASP A 184 7.16 -25.27 15.53
C ASP A 184 8.44 -24.86 14.78
N VAL A 185 8.98 -25.74 13.94
CA VAL A 185 10.15 -25.53 13.06
C VAL A 185 9.94 -26.15 11.67
N ALA A 186 8.68 -26.41 11.28
CA ALA A 186 8.34 -27.04 10.00
C ALA A 186 8.28 -26.04 8.84
N ALA A 187 8.03 -24.77 9.13
CA ALA A 187 8.22 -23.67 8.20
C ALA A 187 9.66 -23.11 8.34
N PRO A 188 10.22 -22.47 7.30
CA PRO A 188 11.47 -21.72 7.43
C PRO A 188 11.31 -20.57 8.42
N VAL A 189 12.21 -20.48 9.41
CA VAL A 189 12.24 -19.34 10.33
C VAL A 189 12.62 -18.05 9.61
N THR A 190 12.04 -16.93 10.05
CA THR A 190 12.34 -15.56 9.58
C THR A 190 13.30 -14.81 10.50
N VAL A 191 13.55 -15.34 11.72
CA VAL A 191 14.44 -14.76 12.74
C VAL A 191 15.44 -15.82 13.21
N PRO A 192 16.74 -15.50 13.35
CA PRO A 192 17.75 -16.43 13.87
C PRO A 192 17.49 -16.81 15.34
N VAL A 193 17.47 -18.12 15.63
CA VAL A 193 17.23 -18.67 16.97
C VAL A 193 18.32 -19.66 17.38
N ALA A 194 18.91 -19.44 18.56
CA ALA A 194 19.71 -20.45 19.26
C ALA A 194 18.87 -21.23 20.27
N ALA A 195 19.18 -22.51 20.44
CA ALA A 195 18.59 -23.40 21.42
C ALA A 195 19.66 -24.09 22.29
N ALA A 196 19.40 -24.13 23.59
CA ALA A 196 20.17 -24.87 24.59
C ALA A 196 19.32 -26.03 25.14
N VAL A 197 19.74 -27.26 24.88
CA VAL A 197 18.98 -28.48 25.18
C VAL A 197 19.79 -29.41 26.08
N GLY A 198 19.16 -30.04 27.08
CA GLY A 198 19.79 -31.05 27.91
C GLY A 198 19.67 -32.45 27.29
N SER A 199 20.73 -33.26 27.30
CA SER A 199 20.71 -34.63 26.75
C SER A 199 19.78 -35.59 27.49
N LEU A 200 19.42 -35.25 28.74
CA LEU A 200 18.51 -36.00 29.60
C LEU A 200 17.15 -35.31 29.79
N ASP A 201 16.77 -34.37 28.91
CA ASP A 201 15.47 -33.66 29.00
C ASP A 201 14.29 -34.52 28.49
N PRO A 202 13.36 -34.98 29.36
CA PRO A 202 12.24 -35.81 28.94
C PRO A 202 11.07 -35.02 28.31
N THR A 203 11.16 -33.69 28.21
CA THR A 203 10.26 -32.90 27.36
C THR A 203 10.68 -32.89 25.90
N LEU A 204 11.97 -33.11 25.61
CA LEU A 204 12.55 -32.97 24.28
C LEU A 204 13.51 -34.16 23.97
N PRO A 205 12.97 -35.36 23.69
CA PRO A 205 13.79 -36.53 23.36
C PRO A 205 14.67 -36.30 22.11
N ALA A 206 15.79 -37.03 21.99
CA ALA A 206 16.77 -36.85 20.92
C ALA A 206 16.18 -36.68 19.49
N ALA A 207 15.18 -37.49 19.10
CA ALA A 207 14.52 -37.36 17.80
C ALA A 207 13.80 -36.01 17.60
N SER A 208 13.33 -35.37 18.66
CA SER A 208 12.79 -34.00 18.62
C SER A 208 13.89 -32.94 18.56
N VAL A 209 15.05 -33.20 19.18
CA VAL A 209 16.25 -32.35 19.05
C VAL A 209 16.78 -32.38 17.62
N ASP A 210 16.78 -33.54 16.97
CA ASP A 210 17.20 -33.68 15.57
C ASP A 210 16.24 -32.99 14.59
N VAL A 211 14.94 -32.95 14.90
CA VAL A 211 13.95 -32.15 14.16
C VAL A 211 14.18 -30.65 14.40
N MET A 212 14.43 -30.23 15.65
CA MET A 212 14.78 -28.84 15.98
C MET A 212 16.04 -28.39 15.22
N ARG A 213 17.08 -29.23 15.20
CA ARG A 213 18.31 -28.99 14.45
C ARG A 213 18.05 -28.86 12.94
N LYS A 214 17.31 -29.79 12.36
CA LYS A 214 16.95 -29.76 10.93
C LYS A 214 16.10 -28.56 10.51
N GLY A 215 15.33 -27.97 11.42
CA GLY A 215 14.52 -26.78 11.14
C GLY A 215 15.25 -25.45 11.38
N LEU A 216 16.15 -25.39 12.37
CA LEU A 216 16.88 -24.16 12.71
C LEU A 216 18.24 -24.05 12.00
N GLU A 217 18.98 -25.14 11.83
CA GLU A 217 20.33 -25.14 11.21
C GLU A 217 20.31 -25.46 9.71
N ALA A 218 19.14 -25.39 9.06
CA ALA A 218 18.99 -25.79 7.65
C ALA A 218 19.88 -24.97 6.70
N GLU A 219 20.59 -25.65 5.79
CA GLU A 219 21.41 -25.02 4.76
C GLU A 219 20.57 -24.17 3.78
N THR A 220 19.28 -24.50 3.63
CA THR A 220 18.30 -23.74 2.83
C THR A 220 17.88 -22.41 3.46
N LEU A 221 18.22 -22.14 4.73
CA LEU A 221 18.07 -20.83 5.33
C LEU A 221 19.23 -19.93 4.93
N ALA A 222 18.91 -18.66 4.66
CA ALA A 222 19.90 -17.60 4.49
C ALA A 222 20.80 -17.51 5.73
N GLU A 223 22.09 -17.23 5.53
CA GLU A 223 23.12 -17.30 6.57
C GLU A 223 22.79 -16.44 7.79
N ALA A 224 22.29 -15.22 7.58
CA ALA A 224 21.86 -14.29 8.64
C ALA A 224 20.60 -14.72 9.44
N VAL A 225 19.97 -15.84 9.07
CA VAL A 225 18.75 -16.38 9.72
C VAL A 225 18.97 -17.82 10.24
N ARG A 226 20.11 -18.43 9.93
CA ARG A 226 20.44 -19.79 10.38
C ARG A 226 20.65 -19.83 11.90
N GLY A 227 19.98 -20.76 12.56
CA GLY A 227 20.02 -20.97 14.00
C GLY A 227 21.19 -21.84 14.48
N GLN A 228 21.16 -22.20 15.78
CA GLN A 228 22.14 -23.08 16.43
C GLN A 228 21.44 -23.95 17.49
N VAL A 229 21.74 -25.25 17.57
CA VAL A 229 21.14 -26.20 18.53
C VAL A 229 22.21 -26.95 19.31
N THR A 230 22.59 -26.40 20.47
CA THR A 230 23.61 -26.96 21.36
C THR A 230 23.00 -27.93 22.37
N VAL A 231 23.60 -29.12 22.47
CA VAL A 231 23.19 -30.17 23.42
C VAL A 231 24.20 -30.25 24.56
N TYR A 232 23.71 -30.10 25.78
CA TYR A 232 24.46 -30.13 27.04
C TYR A 232 24.29 -31.48 27.72
N ASP A 233 25.40 -32.19 27.96
CA ASP A 233 25.35 -33.59 28.40
C ASP A 233 25.14 -33.76 29.91
N GLY A 234 24.41 -34.80 30.31
CA GLY A 234 23.97 -35.01 31.69
C GLY A 234 22.96 -33.98 32.21
N CYS A 235 22.58 -32.98 31.39
CA CYS A 235 21.62 -31.97 31.77
C CYS A 235 20.19 -32.45 31.55
N GLY A 236 19.36 -32.37 32.59
CA GLY A 236 17.91 -32.59 32.52
C GLY A 236 17.13 -31.31 32.20
N HIS A 237 15.81 -31.40 32.22
CA HIS A 237 14.95 -30.26 31.99
C HIS A 237 15.15 -29.15 33.05
N GLY A 238 15.05 -27.88 32.64
CA GLY A 238 15.14 -26.74 33.55
C GLY A 238 16.58 -26.28 33.86
N PHE A 239 17.62 -26.91 33.31
CA PHE A 239 19.01 -26.66 33.73
C PHE A 239 19.46 -25.19 33.60
N CYS A 240 19.11 -24.49 32.51
CA CYS A 240 19.47 -23.08 32.27
C CYS A 240 18.96 -22.11 33.36
N VAL A 241 17.91 -22.47 34.11
CA VAL A 241 17.29 -21.61 35.13
C VAL A 241 17.40 -22.21 36.54
N ARG A 242 17.37 -23.54 36.68
CA ARG A 242 17.16 -24.25 37.95
C ARG A 242 18.19 -25.34 38.24
N ALA A 243 19.36 -25.29 37.60
CA ALA A 243 20.50 -26.15 37.95
C ALA A 243 20.73 -26.16 39.47
N ASP A 244 21.05 -27.33 40.02
CA ASP A 244 21.29 -27.49 41.45
C ASP A 244 22.78 -27.26 41.75
N SER A 245 23.07 -26.24 42.55
CA SER A 245 24.44 -25.78 42.85
C SER A 245 25.28 -26.79 43.61
N THR A 246 24.67 -27.86 44.14
CA THR A 246 25.39 -29.02 44.69
C THR A 246 26.07 -29.87 43.61
N TYR A 247 25.64 -29.78 42.34
CA TYR A 247 26.22 -30.49 41.20
C TYR A 247 27.02 -29.52 40.31
N ASN A 248 28.33 -29.50 40.54
CA ASN A 248 29.28 -28.61 39.88
C ASN A 248 29.19 -28.68 38.34
N ASP A 249 29.11 -29.87 37.75
CA ASP A 249 29.13 -30.04 36.29
C ASP A 249 27.80 -29.69 35.59
N ILE A 250 26.67 -29.74 36.30
CA ILE A 250 25.40 -29.19 35.80
C ILE A 250 25.42 -27.66 35.91
N THR A 251 25.99 -27.12 37.00
CA THR A 251 26.13 -25.67 37.21
C THR A 251 27.03 -25.02 36.16
N LYS A 252 28.17 -25.65 35.80
CA LYS A 252 29.02 -25.22 34.67
C LYS A 252 28.26 -25.15 33.36
N GLN A 253 27.39 -26.13 33.08
CA GLN A 253 26.64 -26.19 31.82
C GLN A 253 25.47 -25.20 31.78
N ALA A 254 24.82 -24.92 32.92
CA ALA A 254 23.88 -23.81 33.03
C ALA A 254 24.57 -22.48 32.71
N LEU A 255 25.73 -22.20 33.30
CA LEU A 255 26.55 -21.02 32.97
C LEU A 255 26.96 -20.99 31.49
N ALA A 256 27.40 -22.12 30.92
CA ALA A 256 27.74 -22.21 29.51
C ALA A 256 26.53 -22.00 28.57
N SER A 257 25.30 -22.27 29.01
CA SER A 257 24.08 -21.92 28.27
C SER A 257 23.66 -20.45 28.45
N GLU A 258 23.98 -19.85 29.60
CA GLU A 258 23.86 -18.41 29.83
C GLU A 258 24.82 -17.64 28.90
N ASP A 259 26.07 -18.10 28.83
CA ASP A 259 27.12 -17.56 27.97
C ASP A 259 26.83 -17.82 26.47
N GLN A 260 26.23 -18.95 26.10
CA GLN A 260 25.73 -19.18 24.74
C GLN A 260 24.67 -18.14 24.34
N CYS A 261 23.69 -17.87 25.21
CA CYS A 261 22.67 -16.86 24.96
C CYS A 261 23.27 -15.46 24.75
N ILE A 262 24.22 -15.08 25.60
CA ILE A 262 24.92 -13.79 25.51
C ILE A 262 25.78 -13.72 24.24
N ALA A 263 26.50 -14.79 23.88
CA ALA A 263 27.28 -14.86 22.65
C ALA A 263 26.38 -14.78 21.40
N TRP A 264 25.23 -15.47 21.40
CA TRP A 264 24.26 -15.45 20.31
C TRP A 264 23.70 -14.05 20.06
N PHE A 265 23.25 -13.38 21.12
CA PHE A 265 22.74 -12.00 21.00
C PHE A 265 23.86 -11.00 20.70
N ASN A 266 25.06 -11.15 21.25
CA ASN A 266 26.20 -10.31 20.86
C ASN A 266 26.50 -10.47 19.36
N GLY A 267 26.51 -11.69 18.82
CA GLY A 267 26.73 -11.94 17.38
C GLY A 267 25.69 -11.27 16.49
N HIS A 268 24.40 -11.44 16.81
CA HIS A 268 23.30 -10.86 16.01
C HIS A 268 23.07 -9.36 16.24
N PHE A 269 23.70 -8.76 17.26
CA PHE A 269 23.69 -7.32 17.52
C PHE A 269 25.03 -6.64 17.19
N ALA A 270 26.08 -7.40 16.84
CA ALA A 270 27.39 -6.87 16.47
C ALA A 270 27.35 -6.04 15.18
N ASP A 271 26.41 -6.31 14.26
CA ASP A 271 26.20 -5.52 13.03
C ASP A 271 25.49 -4.16 13.28
N SER A 272 25.76 -3.58 14.45
CA SER A 272 25.43 -2.21 14.85
C SER A 272 26.63 -1.45 15.44
N SER A 273 27.70 -2.14 15.87
CA SER A 273 28.97 -1.50 16.20
C SER A 273 29.77 -1.24 14.91
N LEU A 274 29.90 0.02 14.52
CA LEU A 274 30.69 0.41 13.35
C LEU A 274 32.13 -0.12 13.44
N PRO A 275 32.67 -0.75 12.38
CA PRO A 275 34.03 -1.25 12.37
C PRO A 275 35.07 -0.20 12.80
N GLU A 276 35.97 -0.57 13.70
CA GLU A 276 37.05 0.31 14.13
C GLU A 276 37.86 0.80 12.92
N ASN A 277 38.08 2.11 12.86
CA ASN A 277 38.80 2.79 11.78
C ASN A 277 38.18 2.60 10.37
N LEU A 278 36.85 2.40 10.27
CA LEU A 278 36.07 2.23 9.03
C LEU A 278 36.60 3.05 7.84
N LYS A 279 36.73 4.38 8.00
CA LYS A 279 37.19 5.30 6.94
C LYS A 279 38.62 4.98 6.46
N ALA A 280 39.53 4.68 7.39
CA ALA A 280 40.91 4.33 7.05
C ALA A 280 41.02 2.95 6.39
N ARG A 281 40.22 1.97 6.84
CA ARG A 281 40.13 0.64 6.20
C ARG A 281 39.57 0.73 4.78
N LEU A 282 38.49 1.50 4.59
CA LEU A 282 37.87 1.72 3.29
C LEU A 282 38.83 2.45 2.33
N LYS A 283 39.53 3.49 2.81
CA LYS A 283 40.60 4.17 2.07
C LYS A 283 41.69 3.19 1.63
N ALA A 284 42.20 2.37 2.56
CA ALA A 284 43.26 1.41 2.26
C ALA A 284 42.83 0.36 1.23
N SER A 285 41.59 -0.13 1.29
CA SER A 285 41.09 -1.08 0.30
C SER A 285 40.91 -0.43 -1.08
N TYR A 286 40.27 0.74 -1.19
CA TYR A 286 40.19 1.43 -2.49
C TYR A 286 41.56 1.83 -3.03
N ASP A 287 42.52 2.22 -2.18
CA ASP A 287 43.90 2.48 -2.59
C ASP A 287 44.61 1.24 -3.16
N ALA A 288 44.23 0.04 -2.72
CA ALA A 288 44.73 -1.24 -3.22
C ALA A 288 43.97 -1.74 -4.48
N ILE A 289 42.64 -1.71 -4.49
CA ILE A 289 41.83 -2.30 -5.58
C ILE A 289 41.60 -1.36 -6.77
N ALA A 290 41.99 -0.08 -6.70
CA ALA A 290 41.67 0.94 -7.71
C ALA A 290 41.87 0.50 -9.17
N PRO A 291 42.98 -0.16 -9.59
CA PRO A 291 43.13 -0.60 -10.99
C PRO A 291 42.03 -1.60 -11.42
N THR A 292 41.75 -2.60 -10.58
CA THR A 292 40.73 -3.63 -10.82
C THR A 292 39.32 -3.03 -10.79
N TYR A 293 39.04 -2.21 -9.78
CA TYR A 293 37.76 -1.51 -9.65
C TYR A 293 37.50 -0.59 -10.84
N ASN A 294 38.49 0.16 -11.32
CA ASN A 294 38.30 1.06 -12.46
C ASN A 294 38.06 0.31 -13.78
N ALA A 295 38.79 -0.78 -14.02
CA ALA A 295 38.55 -1.65 -15.18
C ALA A 295 37.13 -2.26 -15.15
N TRP A 296 36.68 -2.72 -13.98
CA TRP A 296 35.30 -3.20 -13.78
C TRP A 296 34.25 -2.08 -13.95
N THR A 297 34.54 -0.89 -13.41
CA THR A 297 33.65 0.28 -13.38
C THR A 297 33.38 0.85 -14.77
N ILE A 298 34.32 0.77 -15.72
CA ILE A 298 34.12 1.23 -17.10
C ILE A 298 33.07 0.36 -17.82
N GLY A 299 33.15 -0.97 -17.67
CA GLY A 299 32.17 -1.90 -18.26
C GLY A 299 30.77 -1.77 -17.66
N HIS A 300 30.69 -1.40 -16.37
CA HIS A 300 29.44 -1.27 -15.60
C HIS A 300 28.97 0.18 -15.48
N SER A 301 29.07 0.94 -16.58
CA SER A 301 28.73 2.37 -16.67
C SER A 301 27.33 2.73 -17.22
N PRO A 302 26.61 1.92 -18.04
CA PRO A 302 25.39 2.37 -18.73
C PRO A 302 24.30 2.97 -17.83
N MET A 303 23.99 2.34 -16.69
CA MET A 303 22.94 2.82 -15.78
C MET A 303 23.29 4.20 -15.18
N ARG A 304 24.55 4.38 -14.74
CA ARG A 304 25.05 5.69 -14.29
C ARG A 304 24.95 6.75 -15.37
N MET A 305 25.31 6.43 -16.62
CA MET A 305 25.23 7.38 -17.73
C MET A 305 23.79 7.79 -18.06
N GLN A 306 22.85 6.84 -18.06
CA GLN A 306 21.42 7.12 -18.23
C GLN A 306 20.90 8.09 -17.16
N TYR A 307 21.21 7.83 -15.88
CA TYR A 307 20.79 8.71 -14.77
C TYR A 307 21.53 10.05 -14.74
N LEU A 308 22.80 10.09 -15.14
CA LEU A 308 23.60 11.33 -15.24
C LEU A 308 23.10 12.24 -16.37
N ASP A 309 22.73 11.67 -17.51
CA ASP A 309 22.18 12.44 -18.64
C ASP A 309 20.81 13.07 -18.31
N LEU A 310 19.99 12.43 -17.45
CA LEU A 310 18.76 13.05 -16.91
C LEU A 310 19.05 14.30 -16.08
N LEU A 311 20.12 14.28 -15.27
CA LEU A 311 20.56 15.46 -14.50
C LEU A 311 21.14 16.54 -15.42
N ILE A 312 21.99 16.17 -16.39
CA ILE A 312 22.59 17.08 -17.37
C ILE A 312 21.51 17.82 -18.16
N ALA A 313 20.51 17.10 -18.69
CA ALA A 313 19.40 17.70 -19.42
C ALA A 313 18.58 18.70 -18.56
N ARG A 314 18.43 18.42 -17.25
CA ARG A 314 17.76 19.34 -16.31
C ARG A 314 18.59 20.60 -16.07
N LEU A 315 19.89 20.47 -15.81
CA LEU A 315 20.80 21.59 -15.57
C LEU A 315 20.92 22.50 -16.81
N GLN A 316 21.06 21.92 -18.00
CA GLN A 316 21.09 22.67 -19.26
C GLN A 316 19.84 23.53 -19.45
N LYS A 317 18.65 23.01 -19.09
CA LYS A 317 17.37 23.73 -19.18
C LYS A 317 17.30 24.95 -18.23
N GLU A 318 17.82 24.81 -17.02
CA GLU A 318 17.88 25.89 -16.02
C GLU A 318 18.98 26.94 -16.32
N THR A 319 19.96 26.65 -17.17
CA THR A 319 21.11 27.54 -17.44
C THR A 319 20.75 28.77 -18.32
N SER A 320 19.48 28.89 -18.72
CA SER A 320 18.99 29.93 -19.64
C SER A 320 18.89 31.36 -19.05
N THR A 321 19.16 31.56 -17.75
CA THR A 321 19.01 32.87 -17.08
C THR A 321 20.30 33.50 -16.51
N GLY A 322 21.45 32.83 -16.62
CA GLY A 322 22.77 33.48 -16.71
C GLY A 322 23.67 33.64 -15.46
N VAL A 323 24.92 34.06 -15.76
CA VAL A 323 26.03 34.49 -14.86
C VAL A 323 26.66 33.41 -13.95
N GLY A 324 27.46 32.53 -14.54
CA GLY A 324 28.47 31.72 -13.84
C GLY A 324 28.75 30.35 -14.51
N PRO A 325 29.88 29.69 -14.20
CA PRO A 325 30.01 28.25 -14.41
C PRO A 325 29.09 27.49 -13.45
N LEU A 326 28.40 26.46 -13.93
CA LEU A 326 27.61 25.58 -13.08
C LEU A 326 28.50 24.91 -12.03
N ARG A 327 28.10 24.86 -10.77
CA ARG A 327 28.87 24.29 -9.67
C ARG A 327 28.33 22.93 -9.27
N VAL A 328 29.07 21.87 -9.59
CA VAL A 328 28.68 20.48 -9.31
C VAL A 328 29.64 19.87 -8.30
N VAL A 329 29.14 19.18 -7.27
CA VAL A 329 29.97 18.36 -6.37
C VAL A 329 29.78 16.90 -6.74
N GLU A 330 30.88 16.16 -6.88
CA GLU A 330 30.87 14.71 -7.09
C GLU A 330 31.47 14.02 -5.86
N LEU A 331 30.68 13.13 -5.24
CA LEU A 331 31.04 12.43 -4.00
C LEU A 331 31.40 10.99 -4.34
N GLY A 332 32.68 10.62 -4.20
CA GLY A 332 33.23 9.33 -4.63
C GLY A 332 33.47 9.27 -6.14
N CYS A 333 34.23 10.21 -6.68
CA CYS A 333 34.48 10.32 -8.13
C CYS A 333 35.36 9.18 -8.72
N GLY A 334 36.03 8.39 -7.88
CA GLY A 334 37.02 7.41 -8.35
C GLY A 334 38.10 8.05 -9.22
N ALA A 335 38.47 7.38 -10.32
CA ALA A 335 39.37 7.92 -11.34
C ALA A 335 38.70 8.92 -12.32
N GLY A 336 37.54 9.49 -11.98
CA GLY A 336 36.82 10.52 -12.75
C GLY A 336 36.16 10.05 -14.06
N VAL A 337 36.52 8.87 -14.58
CA VAL A 337 35.93 8.29 -15.78
C VAL A 337 34.86 7.25 -15.39
N PRO A 338 33.66 7.27 -16.00
CA PRO A 338 33.18 8.21 -17.02
C PRO A 338 32.41 9.43 -16.47
N VAL A 339 32.22 9.55 -15.16
CA VAL A 339 31.25 10.50 -14.57
C VAL A 339 31.74 11.96 -14.61
N THR A 340 32.91 12.26 -14.02
CA THR A 340 33.51 13.59 -14.08
C THR A 340 33.82 14.02 -15.52
N GLU A 341 34.30 13.07 -16.34
CA GLU A 341 34.51 13.28 -17.78
C GLU A 341 33.21 13.68 -18.51
N ARG A 342 32.10 12.98 -18.24
CA ARG A 342 30.78 13.29 -18.82
C ARG A 342 30.25 14.63 -18.34
N LEU A 343 30.48 15.01 -17.09
CA LEU A 343 30.15 16.33 -16.56
C LEU A 343 30.93 17.44 -17.27
N LEU A 344 32.27 17.33 -17.35
CA LEU A 344 33.15 18.32 -18.01
C LEU A 344 32.90 18.44 -19.52
N THR A 345 32.54 17.34 -20.19
CA THR A 345 32.22 17.35 -21.62
C THR A 345 30.84 17.92 -21.93
N ALA A 346 29.80 17.56 -21.17
CA ALA A 346 28.41 17.89 -21.50
C ALA A 346 27.85 19.16 -20.82
N LEU A 347 28.44 19.63 -19.72
CA LEU A 347 28.11 20.90 -19.09
C LEU A 347 29.23 21.92 -19.36
N ARG A 348 28.88 23.05 -19.99
CA ARG A 348 29.84 24.08 -20.38
C ARG A 348 29.23 25.48 -20.22
N PRO A 349 29.84 26.39 -19.44
CA PRO A 349 30.95 26.17 -18.50
C PRO A 349 30.49 25.46 -17.20
N VAL A 350 31.29 24.52 -16.68
CA VAL A 350 31.05 23.84 -15.39
C VAL A 350 32.31 23.81 -14.52
N HIS A 351 32.15 23.99 -13.21
CA HIS A 351 33.16 23.72 -12.20
C HIS A 351 32.77 22.51 -11.36
N VAL A 352 33.52 21.42 -11.48
CA VAL A 352 33.28 20.19 -10.70
C VAL A 352 34.22 20.17 -9.49
N MET A 353 33.67 20.01 -8.29
CA MET A 353 34.43 19.70 -7.08
C MET A 353 34.34 18.20 -6.85
N ALA A 354 35.34 17.47 -7.34
CA ALA A 354 35.36 16.01 -7.40
C ALA A 354 36.11 15.44 -6.18
N ASN A 355 35.36 14.82 -5.26
CA ASN A 355 35.89 14.27 -4.02
C ASN A 355 36.00 12.74 -4.10
N ASP A 356 37.12 12.21 -3.61
CA ASP A 356 37.26 10.80 -3.25
C ASP A 356 38.06 10.65 -1.96
N LEU A 357 37.87 9.52 -1.28
CA LEU A 357 38.60 9.14 -0.08
C LEU A 357 39.96 8.49 -0.41
N SER A 358 40.10 7.90 -1.61
CA SER A 358 41.27 7.17 -2.08
C SER A 358 42.35 8.08 -2.70
N SER A 359 43.60 7.91 -2.24
CA SER A 359 44.79 8.58 -2.78
C SER A 359 45.23 7.99 -4.12
N THR A 360 44.93 6.71 -4.36
CA THR A 360 45.17 6.07 -5.66
C THR A 360 44.14 6.56 -6.69
N GLN A 361 42.87 6.69 -6.31
CA GLN A 361 41.82 7.15 -7.23
C GLN A 361 42.03 8.60 -7.69
N ILE A 362 42.24 9.55 -6.77
CA ILE A 362 42.51 10.95 -7.13
C ILE A 362 43.76 11.09 -8.03
N ARG A 363 44.79 10.25 -7.80
CA ARG A 363 46.01 10.22 -8.62
C ARG A 363 45.75 9.67 -10.02
N LEU A 364 44.92 8.64 -10.15
CA LEU A 364 44.48 8.12 -11.45
C LEU A 364 43.60 9.14 -12.19
N ALA A 365 42.67 9.81 -11.49
CA ALA A 365 41.83 10.86 -12.05
C ALA A 365 42.67 12.00 -12.66
N ARG A 366 43.67 12.51 -11.93
CA ARG A 366 44.63 13.50 -12.45
C ARG A 366 45.49 12.97 -13.61
N THR A 367 45.79 11.68 -13.63
CA THR A 367 46.55 11.04 -14.73
C THR A 367 45.71 10.93 -16.01
N THR A 368 44.39 10.74 -15.90
CA THR A 368 43.48 10.58 -17.03
C THR A 368 42.90 11.91 -17.53
N LEU A 369 42.44 12.76 -16.61
CA LEU A 369 41.71 14.01 -16.90
C LEU A 369 42.55 15.29 -16.67
N GLY A 370 43.79 15.16 -16.21
CA GLY A 370 44.68 16.29 -15.86
C GLY A 370 44.35 16.93 -14.50
N ASP A 371 45.25 17.77 -14.00
CA ASP A 371 45.11 18.39 -12.67
C ASP A 371 43.91 19.34 -12.56
N HIS A 372 43.41 19.89 -13.68
CA HIS A 372 42.24 20.78 -13.73
C HIS A 372 41.19 20.42 -14.79
N GLY A 373 41.26 19.24 -15.43
CA GLY A 373 40.37 18.85 -16.54
C GLY A 373 40.93 19.11 -17.93
N GLU A 374 42.20 19.54 -18.03
CA GLU A 374 42.81 20.08 -19.25
C GLU A 374 42.98 19.08 -20.41
N THR A 375 42.93 17.76 -20.15
CA THR A 375 43.02 16.74 -21.21
C THR A 375 41.68 16.48 -21.92
N VAL A 376 40.59 17.08 -21.44
CA VAL A 376 39.24 16.89 -22.00
C VAL A 376 39.04 17.76 -23.24
N GLU A 377 39.05 17.14 -24.43
CA GLU A 377 38.96 17.87 -25.70
C GLU A 377 37.69 18.75 -25.80
N GLY A 378 37.92 20.03 -26.11
CA GLY A 378 36.87 21.03 -26.27
C GLY A 378 36.32 21.62 -24.97
N GLY A 379 36.95 21.41 -23.81
CA GLY A 379 36.57 21.95 -22.49
C GLY A 379 36.60 23.49 -22.35
N GLY A 380 35.82 24.20 -23.17
CA GLY A 380 35.77 25.67 -23.19
C GLY A 380 35.18 26.28 -21.93
N GLY A 381 36.03 26.57 -20.95
CA GLY A 381 35.66 27.24 -19.70
C GLY A 381 35.11 26.32 -18.60
N SER A 382 35.35 25.01 -18.71
CA SER A 382 35.04 24.04 -17.66
C SER A 382 36.32 23.60 -16.94
N SER A 383 36.26 23.31 -15.64
CA SER A 383 37.40 22.83 -14.84
C SER A 383 36.99 21.96 -13.65
N VAL A 384 37.96 21.25 -13.06
CA VAL A 384 37.75 20.37 -11.89
C VAL A 384 38.76 20.64 -10.77
N ASP A 385 38.27 20.63 -9.53
CA ASP A 385 39.04 20.60 -8.29
C ASP A 385 39.02 19.18 -7.70
N TRP A 386 40.20 18.55 -7.58
CA TRP A 386 40.37 17.19 -7.07
C TRP A 386 40.60 17.15 -5.55
N LEU A 387 39.59 16.75 -4.78
CA LEU A 387 39.54 16.81 -3.32
C LEU A 387 39.75 15.42 -2.67
N GLU A 388 40.99 15.09 -2.27
CA GLU A 388 41.27 13.91 -1.44
C GLU A 388 40.80 14.16 0.01
N ALA A 389 39.62 13.65 0.38
CA ALA A 389 39.00 13.86 1.69
C ALA A 389 37.90 12.84 1.99
N ASP A 390 37.52 12.69 3.25
CA ASP A 390 36.22 12.11 3.61
C ASP A 390 35.10 13.08 3.19
N MET A 391 34.07 12.61 2.50
CA MET A 391 32.89 13.43 2.18
C MET A 391 32.23 14.05 3.43
N MET A 392 32.40 13.41 4.60
CA MET A 392 31.94 13.94 5.89
C MET A 392 32.83 15.05 6.48
N SER A 393 33.98 15.38 5.89
CA SER A 393 34.76 16.57 6.24
C SER A 393 34.55 17.75 5.28
N LEU A 394 33.83 17.55 4.16
CA LEU A 394 33.49 18.63 3.23
C LEU A 394 32.55 19.65 3.87
N ALA A 395 32.77 20.93 3.53
CA ALA A 395 31.91 22.04 3.88
C ALA A 395 31.92 23.09 2.75
N PHE A 396 30.75 23.32 2.15
CA PHE A 396 30.51 24.39 1.18
C PHE A 396 29.57 25.43 1.78
N SER A 397 29.61 26.66 1.26
CA SER A 397 28.69 27.72 1.67
C SER A 397 27.26 27.40 1.24
N ASP A 398 26.30 27.69 2.12
CA ASP A 398 24.87 27.46 1.88
C ASP A 398 24.39 28.14 0.58
N ALA A 399 23.55 27.45 -0.19
CA ALA A 399 22.97 27.86 -1.47
C ALA A 399 23.98 28.26 -2.58
N THR A 400 25.15 27.60 -2.65
CA THR A 400 26.20 27.90 -3.65
C THR A 400 26.54 26.78 -4.63
N ILE A 401 25.86 25.63 -4.55
CA ILE A 401 26.02 24.46 -5.43
C ILE A 401 24.75 24.25 -6.27
N ASP A 402 24.89 23.86 -7.53
CA ASP A 402 23.76 23.64 -8.46
C ASP A 402 23.32 22.17 -8.49
N ALA A 403 24.28 21.25 -8.42
CA ALA A 403 24.00 19.82 -8.27
C ALA A 403 25.03 19.07 -7.41
N VAL A 404 24.58 17.99 -6.76
CA VAL A 404 25.44 16.99 -6.12
C VAL A 404 25.18 15.61 -6.72
N VAL A 405 26.25 14.91 -7.09
CA VAL A 405 26.24 13.55 -7.63
C VAL A 405 26.95 12.61 -6.66
N GLY A 406 26.41 11.42 -6.42
CA GLY A 406 27.07 10.39 -5.60
C GLY A 406 26.66 8.98 -5.99
N PHE A 407 27.47 8.33 -6.83
CA PHE A 407 27.19 6.97 -7.33
C PHE A 407 27.95 5.90 -6.54
N TYR A 408 27.22 4.93 -5.99
CA TYR A 408 27.66 3.86 -5.08
C TYR A 408 28.49 4.34 -3.86
N SER A 409 28.56 5.65 -3.60
CA SER A 409 29.48 6.23 -2.61
C SER A 409 28.82 6.45 -1.25
N LEU A 410 27.61 7.01 -1.22
CA LEU A 410 26.86 7.28 0.02
C LEU A 410 26.55 5.97 0.79
N ILE A 411 26.41 4.84 0.10
CA ILE A 411 26.20 3.52 0.71
C ILE A 411 27.39 3.04 1.55
N HIS A 412 28.59 3.61 1.39
CA HIS A 412 29.75 3.31 2.23
C HIS A 412 29.79 4.14 3.54
N LEU A 413 28.85 5.07 3.72
CA LEU A 413 28.67 5.78 4.98
C LEU A 413 27.78 4.97 5.95
N PRO A 414 28.00 5.07 7.27
CA PRO A 414 27.01 4.75 8.29
C PRO A 414 25.65 5.44 8.04
N ARG A 415 24.55 4.78 8.40
CA ARG A 415 23.18 5.30 8.26
C ARG A 415 22.97 6.72 8.83
N ASP A 416 23.61 7.02 9.95
CA ASP A 416 23.53 8.33 10.60
C ASP A 416 24.32 9.39 9.81
N GLU A 417 25.52 9.04 9.33
CA GLU A 417 26.32 9.89 8.44
C GLU A 417 25.60 10.14 7.10
N GLN A 418 24.92 9.15 6.52
CA GLN A 418 24.05 9.33 5.34
C GLN A 418 22.97 10.39 5.60
N THR A 419 22.32 10.31 6.77
CA THR A 419 21.24 11.22 7.16
C THR A 419 21.77 12.64 7.39
N GLU A 420 22.90 12.77 8.07
CA GLU A 420 23.54 14.06 8.31
C GLU A 420 24.01 14.70 6.99
N LEU A 421 24.66 13.93 6.12
CA LEU A 421 25.16 14.41 4.82
C LEU A 421 24.04 14.87 3.90
N LEU A 422 22.90 14.16 3.84
CA LEU A 422 21.71 14.63 3.11
C LEU A 422 21.26 16.02 3.61
N GLY A 423 21.25 16.25 4.93
CA GLY A 423 20.95 17.54 5.56
C GLY A 423 22.06 18.61 5.44
N ARG A 424 23.26 18.24 4.96
CA ARG A 424 24.30 19.20 4.50
C ARG A 424 24.12 19.52 3.01
N ILE A 425 23.94 18.52 2.16
CA ILE A 425 23.72 18.68 0.71
C ILE A 425 22.51 19.58 0.44
N ALA A 426 21.41 19.39 1.18
CA ALA A 426 20.21 20.24 1.08
C ALA A 426 20.49 21.73 1.37
N ARG A 427 21.50 22.04 2.19
CA ARG A 427 21.93 23.42 2.48
C ARG A 427 22.94 23.94 1.48
N TRP A 428 23.88 23.11 1.02
CA TRP A 428 24.85 23.48 -0.01
C TRP A 428 24.20 23.84 -1.34
N LEU A 429 23.14 23.11 -1.71
CA LEU A 429 22.38 23.32 -2.94
C LEU A 429 21.59 24.63 -2.91
N ARG A 430 21.56 25.33 -4.06
CA ARG A 430 20.65 26.45 -4.30
C ARG A 430 19.18 26.02 -4.19
N PRO A 431 18.21 26.93 -4.03
CA PRO A 431 16.80 26.61 -4.26
C PRO A 431 16.58 26.09 -5.70
N GLY A 432 15.98 24.92 -5.85
CA GLY A 432 15.91 24.21 -7.13
C GLY A 432 17.19 23.42 -7.50
N GLY A 433 18.22 23.42 -6.67
CA GLY A 433 19.42 22.59 -6.85
C GLY A 433 19.10 21.10 -6.71
N CYS A 434 19.85 20.25 -7.41
CA CYS A 434 19.52 18.83 -7.58
C CYS A 434 20.50 17.87 -6.89
N LEU A 435 19.99 16.77 -6.36
CA LEU A 435 20.75 15.63 -5.84
C LEU A 435 20.49 14.40 -6.73
N LEU A 436 21.55 13.81 -7.28
CA LEU A 436 21.51 12.53 -7.98
C LEU A 436 22.37 11.50 -7.24
N ALA A 437 21.76 10.45 -6.71
CA ALA A 437 22.48 9.39 -6.00
C ALA A 437 21.72 8.06 -6.07
N ASN A 438 22.43 6.95 -5.79
CA ASN A 438 21.81 5.64 -5.62
C ASN A 438 22.13 5.03 -4.24
N PHE A 439 21.15 4.29 -3.72
CA PHE A 439 21.13 3.73 -2.37
C PHE A 439 20.79 2.24 -2.41
N ALA A 440 20.98 1.52 -1.31
CA ALA A 440 20.56 0.12 -1.23
C ALA A 440 19.02 -0.02 -1.30
N GLU A 441 18.52 -0.98 -2.10
CA GLU A 441 17.10 -1.34 -2.13
C GLU A 441 16.61 -1.82 -0.74
N VAL A 442 17.34 -2.77 -0.17
CA VAL A 442 17.04 -3.39 1.14
C VAL A 442 17.72 -2.61 2.26
N ALA A 443 17.04 -2.51 3.40
CA ALA A 443 17.58 -1.84 4.58
C ALA A 443 18.72 -2.67 5.22
N LYS A 444 19.93 -2.12 5.25
CA LYS A 444 21.17 -2.73 5.76
C LYS A 444 21.72 -1.86 6.91
N PRO A 445 21.86 -2.36 8.16
CA PRO A 445 22.32 -1.55 9.30
C PRO A 445 23.83 -1.28 9.20
N ALA A 446 24.59 -2.36 9.08
CA ALA A 446 25.91 -2.48 8.52
C ALA A 446 25.93 -3.79 7.71
N ILE A 447 26.86 -3.90 6.78
CA ILE A 447 27.36 -5.14 6.19
C ILE A 447 28.86 -4.93 5.96
N VAL A 448 29.68 -5.87 6.39
CA VAL A 448 31.10 -5.93 6.04
C VAL A 448 31.32 -7.11 5.10
N MET A 449 32.17 -6.93 4.09
CA MET A 449 32.60 -8.03 3.23
C MET A 449 34.10 -7.94 2.93
N ASP A 450 34.82 -9.01 3.25
CA ASP A 450 36.21 -9.18 2.85
C ASP A 450 36.30 -9.67 1.40
N ARG A 451 37.39 -9.32 0.72
CA ARG A 451 37.80 -9.83 -0.61
C ARG A 451 36.89 -9.50 -1.82
N TRP A 452 36.25 -8.32 -1.82
CA TRP A 452 35.48 -7.85 -2.97
C TRP A 452 36.37 -7.43 -4.15
N LEU A 453 36.17 -8.04 -5.32
CA LEU A 453 36.95 -7.87 -6.58
C LEU A 453 38.46 -8.22 -6.52
N HIS A 454 39.08 -8.24 -5.34
CA HIS A 454 40.48 -8.60 -5.08
C HIS A 454 40.62 -9.12 -3.64
N ASP A 455 41.66 -9.89 -3.31
CA ASP A 455 41.86 -10.41 -1.95
C ASP A 455 41.97 -9.30 -0.87
N ASP A 456 42.51 -8.12 -1.22
CA ASP A 456 42.58 -6.92 -0.35
C ASP A 456 41.29 -6.06 -0.36
N GLY A 457 40.22 -6.56 -0.99
CA GLY A 457 38.94 -5.87 -1.21
C GLY A 457 38.04 -5.77 0.02
N TRP A 458 38.48 -5.15 1.11
CA TRP A 458 37.64 -4.89 2.26
C TRP A 458 36.59 -3.79 2.02
N MET A 459 35.32 -4.17 2.03
CA MET A 459 34.18 -3.28 1.83
C MET A 459 33.25 -3.21 3.06
N PHE A 460 32.61 -2.05 3.23
CA PHE A 460 31.53 -1.80 4.18
C PHE A 460 30.35 -1.17 3.44
N TRP A 461 29.13 -1.59 3.72
CA TRP A 461 27.90 -0.99 3.18
C TRP A 461 26.83 -0.79 4.25
N SER A 462 26.08 0.30 4.16
CA SER A 462 24.82 0.49 4.89
C SER A 462 23.76 1.19 4.03
N GLY A 463 22.51 1.12 4.46
CA GLY A 463 21.42 1.85 3.80
C GLY A 463 20.08 1.69 4.50
N TRP A 464 19.22 2.68 4.31
CA TRP A 464 17.88 2.74 4.90
C TRP A 464 16.81 1.96 4.11
N GLY A 465 17.18 1.36 2.98
CA GLY A 465 16.25 0.72 2.04
C GLY A 465 15.32 1.73 1.34
N VAL A 466 14.50 1.30 0.37
CA VAL A 466 13.64 2.20 -0.42
C VAL A 466 12.80 3.14 0.46
N ASN A 467 12.09 2.60 1.45
CA ASN A 467 11.14 3.38 2.26
C ASN A 467 11.85 4.32 3.26
N GLY A 468 12.90 3.84 3.94
CA GLY A 468 13.66 4.67 4.87
C GLY A 468 14.43 5.78 4.16
N THR A 469 15.03 5.46 3.01
CA THR A 469 15.76 6.45 2.17
C THR A 469 14.81 7.54 1.68
N ARG A 470 13.62 7.17 1.19
CA ARG A 470 12.56 8.14 0.80
C ARG A 470 12.12 9.04 1.95
N ALA A 471 12.11 8.55 3.19
CA ALA A 471 11.81 9.36 4.37
C ALA A 471 12.94 10.36 4.66
N ARG A 472 14.20 9.90 4.77
CA ARG A 472 15.36 10.76 5.07
C ARG A 472 15.61 11.84 4.03
N ILE A 473 15.39 11.55 2.75
CA ILE A 473 15.48 12.56 1.67
C ILE A 473 14.42 13.67 1.87
N ARG A 474 13.18 13.32 2.18
CA ARG A 474 12.10 14.31 2.42
C ARG A 474 12.33 15.10 3.71
N GLU A 475 12.77 14.45 4.77
CA GLU A 475 13.14 15.10 6.04
C GLU A 475 14.30 16.10 5.88
N ALA A 476 15.22 15.84 4.93
CA ALA A 476 16.30 16.75 4.59
C ALA A 476 15.85 17.97 3.74
N GLY A 477 14.59 18.02 3.27
CA GLY A 477 14.06 19.15 2.49
C GLY A 477 14.10 18.99 0.96
N PHE A 478 14.00 17.74 0.47
CA PHE A 478 13.96 17.44 -0.96
C PHE A 478 12.63 16.87 -1.44
N ASP A 479 12.21 17.31 -2.61
CA ASP A 479 11.19 16.68 -3.44
C ASP A 479 11.80 15.63 -4.38
N LEU A 480 11.17 14.46 -4.45
CA LEU A 480 11.63 13.33 -5.27
C LEU A 480 11.14 13.49 -6.72
N VAL A 481 12.07 13.64 -7.67
CA VAL A 481 11.78 13.74 -9.12
C VAL A 481 11.82 12.36 -9.77
N VAL A 482 12.82 11.53 -9.42
CA VAL A 482 12.91 10.11 -9.78
C VAL A 482 13.24 9.32 -8.51
N ALA A 483 12.59 8.17 -8.33
CA ALA A 483 12.70 7.35 -7.12
C ALA A 483 12.35 5.89 -7.45
N GLN A 484 13.20 5.24 -8.25
CA GLN A 484 12.97 3.90 -8.83
C GLN A 484 13.98 2.88 -8.29
N VAL A 485 13.63 1.59 -8.33
CA VAL A 485 14.58 0.50 -8.11
C VAL A 485 14.90 -0.09 -9.47
N GLU A 486 16.18 -0.18 -9.81
CA GLU A 486 16.66 -0.78 -11.05
C GLU A 486 17.72 -1.82 -10.72
N GLN A 487 17.73 -2.93 -11.47
CA GLN A 487 18.81 -3.91 -11.42
C GLN A 487 20.01 -3.33 -12.18
N ASP A 488 21.16 -3.29 -11.51
CA ASP A 488 22.44 -2.87 -12.09
C ASP A 488 23.46 -4.02 -12.01
N ALA A 489 24.64 -3.78 -12.57
CA ALA A 489 25.84 -4.61 -12.55
C ALA A 489 25.91 -5.72 -11.47
N VAL A 490 25.97 -6.97 -11.94
CA VAL A 490 26.22 -8.17 -11.12
C VAL A 490 25.13 -8.41 -10.05
N ASP A 491 23.92 -8.70 -10.53
CA ASP A 491 22.78 -9.20 -9.73
C ASP A 491 22.37 -8.32 -8.53
N ALA A 492 22.66 -7.02 -8.59
CA ALA A 492 22.46 -6.07 -7.49
C ALA A 492 21.42 -4.98 -7.84
N ASN A 493 20.33 -4.95 -7.09
CA ASN A 493 19.33 -3.88 -7.17
C ASN A 493 19.78 -2.63 -6.40
N PHE A 494 19.65 -1.46 -7.03
CA PHE A 494 19.86 -0.17 -6.39
C PHE A 494 18.62 0.71 -6.49
N PHE A 495 18.37 1.48 -5.43
CA PHE A 495 17.34 2.51 -5.38
C PHE A 495 17.92 3.83 -5.89
N TRP A 496 17.57 4.21 -7.12
CA TRP A 496 18.04 5.40 -7.81
C TRP A 496 17.15 6.61 -7.50
N VAL A 497 17.80 7.73 -7.16
CA VAL A 497 17.16 8.96 -6.72
C VAL A 497 17.69 10.14 -7.54
N LEU A 498 16.78 10.84 -8.20
CA LEU A 498 16.96 12.25 -8.57
C LEU A 498 15.99 13.08 -7.73
N ALA A 499 16.50 14.03 -6.97
CA ALA A 499 15.71 14.87 -6.08
C ALA A 499 16.09 16.36 -6.25
N GLN A 500 15.19 17.27 -5.86
CA GLN A 500 15.38 18.72 -5.99
C GLN A 500 15.03 19.40 -4.65
N THR A 501 15.77 20.44 -4.26
CA THR A 501 15.46 21.19 -3.02
C THR A 501 14.10 21.89 -3.14
N SER A 502 13.26 21.71 -2.12
CA SER A 502 11.89 22.27 -2.11
C SER A 502 11.90 23.80 -2.17
N THR A 503 10.98 24.38 -2.96
CA THR A 503 10.93 25.83 -3.20
C THR A 503 10.16 26.63 -2.14
N GLU A 504 9.46 25.95 -1.22
CA GLU A 504 8.81 26.59 -0.06
C GLU A 504 9.81 26.83 1.07
N ILE A 505 10.06 28.10 1.39
CA ILE A 505 10.99 28.51 2.47
C ILE A 505 10.40 28.12 3.84
N PRO A 506 11.04 27.22 4.63
CA PRO A 506 10.58 26.91 5.97
C PRO A 506 10.77 28.12 6.88
N SER A 507 9.68 28.63 7.46
CA SER A 507 9.73 29.83 8.32
C SER A 507 10.70 29.65 9.50
N SER A 508 11.43 30.71 9.85
CA SER A 508 12.59 30.69 10.77
C SER A 508 12.31 30.28 12.22
N THR A 509 11.05 29.98 12.56
CA THR A 509 10.61 29.56 13.89
C THR A 509 10.96 28.10 14.22
N MET A 510 11.10 27.20 13.22
CA MET A 510 11.36 25.78 13.47
C MET A 510 12.84 25.44 13.76
N VAL A 511 13.79 26.06 13.05
CA VAL A 511 15.23 25.70 13.12
C VAL A 511 15.80 25.89 14.54
N THR A 512 15.38 26.96 15.23
CA THR A 512 15.86 27.30 16.59
C THR A 512 15.43 26.28 17.66
N ALA A 513 14.40 25.47 17.41
CA ALA A 513 13.89 24.49 18.38
C ALA A 513 14.75 23.22 18.44
N LEU A 514 15.29 22.76 17.30
CA LEU A 514 16.11 21.55 17.21
C LEU A 514 17.56 21.80 17.68
N ALA A 515 18.15 22.94 17.32
CA ALA A 515 19.54 23.28 17.64
C ALA A 515 19.87 23.34 19.16
N ARG A 516 18.87 23.43 20.03
CA ARG A 516 19.06 23.48 21.50
C ARG A 516 19.07 22.12 22.20
N ARG A 517 18.96 21.00 21.49
CA ARG A 517 18.93 19.64 22.09
C ARG A 517 20.24 18.85 21.97
N ALA A 518 21.26 19.39 21.30
CA ALA A 518 22.48 18.67 20.91
C ALA A 518 23.79 19.38 21.31
N ALA A 519 23.88 19.97 22.51
CA ALA A 519 25.14 20.49 23.05
C ALA A 519 25.12 20.61 24.59
N LEU A 520 25.83 19.72 25.30
CA LEU A 520 26.36 19.90 26.67
C LEU A 520 27.24 18.70 27.07
N PRO A 521 28.53 18.86 27.40
CA PRO A 521 29.41 17.75 27.82
C PRO A 521 29.29 17.44 29.33
N PRO A 522 29.68 16.23 29.77
CA PRO A 522 29.54 15.81 31.17
C PRO A 522 30.78 16.13 32.03
N SER A 523 30.65 17.01 33.03
CA SER A 523 31.28 16.84 34.36
C SER A 523 31.00 18.02 35.31
N ILE A 524 30.54 17.70 36.54
CA ILE A 524 31.07 18.13 37.85
C ILE A 524 30.09 17.65 38.94
N LEU A 525 30.63 17.17 40.06
CA LEU A 525 29.87 16.66 41.22
C LEU A 525 29.40 17.79 42.13
N GLY A 526 28.19 17.68 42.70
CA GLY A 526 27.85 18.49 43.89
C GLY A 526 26.37 18.66 44.25
N ARG A 527 25.90 17.85 45.21
CA ARG A 527 24.84 18.14 46.21
C ARG A 527 23.82 19.28 45.92
N CYS A 528 22.54 18.92 45.79
CA CYS A 528 21.53 19.29 46.80
C CYS A 528 20.24 18.47 46.65
N ARG A 529 19.36 18.52 47.68
CA ARG A 529 18.04 17.85 47.73
C ARG A 529 16.90 18.89 47.82
N PRO A 530 15.61 18.51 47.67
CA PRO A 530 14.62 19.35 47.00
C PRO A 530 13.78 20.23 47.94
N ALA A 531 13.16 21.25 47.35
CA ALA A 531 11.96 21.92 47.88
C ALA A 531 11.03 22.32 46.72
N ALA A 532 9.75 22.48 47.03
CA ALA A 532 8.70 22.80 46.06
C ALA A 532 8.77 24.25 45.55
N LEU A 533 8.02 24.54 44.48
CA LEU A 533 7.03 25.61 44.58
C LEU A 533 5.78 25.29 43.77
N ALA A 534 4.63 25.61 44.35
CA ALA A 534 3.38 25.83 43.64
C ALA A 534 3.00 27.32 43.80
N GLN A 535 1.85 27.70 43.24
CA GLN A 535 1.13 28.96 43.48
C GLN A 535 1.58 30.25 42.78
N LEU A 536 0.63 30.70 41.97
CA LEU A 536 0.01 32.04 41.94
C LEU A 536 0.40 33.06 40.87
N GLN A 537 -0.64 33.80 40.49
CA GLN A 537 -0.69 34.91 39.55
C GLN A 537 -0.72 36.23 40.34
N ALA A 538 -0.10 37.30 39.83
CA ALA A 538 -0.60 38.66 40.05
C ALA A 538 -0.10 39.67 38.99
N ARG A 539 -1.01 40.61 38.67
CA ARG A 539 -0.86 41.86 37.87
C ARG A 539 -0.20 42.98 38.72
N PRO A 540 0.07 44.25 38.26
CA PRO A 540 -0.64 44.99 37.20
C PRO A 540 0.02 46.15 36.36
N ARG A 541 -0.60 46.43 35.19
CA ARG A 541 -0.84 47.76 34.54
C ARG A 541 0.37 48.62 34.08
N SER A 542 0.24 49.60 33.16
CA SER A 542 -0.89 50.22 32.39
C SER A 542 -0.37 50.74 31.02
N ALA A 543 -1.15 51.24 30.03
CA ALA A 543 -2.59 51.53 29.91
C ALA A 543 -3.19 50.77 28.67
N GLY A 544 -3.98 51.25 27.68
CA GLY A 544 -4.65 52.54 27.34
C GLY A 544 -4.26 53.09 25.95
N LEU A 545 -5.11 53.67 25.08
CA LEU A 545 -6.58 53.91 25.05
C LEU A 545 -7.09 53.65 23.61
N MET A 546 -8.24 52.97 23.36
CA MET A 546 -9.63 53.50 23.19
C MET A 546 -9.89 54.34 21.91
N THR A 547 -11.07 54.41 21.29
CA THR A 547 -12.44 53.85 21.53
C THR A 547 -13.11 53.61 20.13
N THR A 548 -14.36 53.17 19.89
CA THR A 548 -15.63 53.03 20.65
C THR A 548 -16.36 51.73 20.15
N ALA A 549 -17.68 51.41 20.26
CA ALA A 549 -18.92 52.12 20.63
C ALA A 549 -19.90 51.18 21.41
N MET A 550 -21.00 51.75 21.92
CA MET A 550 -22.04 51.17 22.81
C MET A 550 -23.39 51.95 22.55
N PRO A 551 -24.51 51.97 23.36
CA PRO A 551 -24.71 51.47 24.74
C PRO A 551 -26.11 51.02 25.26
N ALA A 552 -26.09 50.40 26.48
CA ALA A 552 -27.09 50.45 27.59
C ALA A 552 -28.53 49.88 27.38
N MET A 553 -29.39 49.64 28.39
CA MET A 553 -29.41 49.89 29.87
C MET A 553 -29.94 48.68 30.71
N PRO A 554 -29.83 48.67 32.06
CA PRO A 554 -30.21 47.55 32.94
C PRO A 554 -31.29 47.85 34.02
N ALA A 555 -31.91 46.81 34.62
CA ALA A 555 -32.60 46.87 35.93
C ALA A 555 -32.62 45.49 36.65
N MET A 556 -32.72 45.51 37.99
CA MET A 556 -32.47 44.39 38.92
C MET A 556 -33.74 43.60 39.33
N THR A 557 -33.59 42.29 39.64
CA THR A 557 -33.87 41.60 40.95
C THR A 557 -34.30 40.13 40.79
N ALA A 558 -33.58 39.19 41.39
CA ALA A 558 -34.05 37.84 41.76
C ALA A 558 -33.08 37.16 42.74
N THR A 559 -33.56 36.24 43.58
CA THR A 559 -32.79 35.59 44.67
C THR A 559 -32.13 34.28 44.23
N THR A 560 -31.14 33.81 45.00
CA THR A 560 -30.40 32.55 44.80
C THR A 560 -31.29 31.30 44.79
N ALA A 561 -31.04 30.38 43.86
CA ALA A 561 -31.54 29.00 43.85
C ALA A 561 -30.50 28.04 43.26
N GLU A 562 -30.55 26.77 43.66
CA GLU A 562 -29.52 25.76 43.38
C GLU A 562 -29.76 24.99 42.06
N ARG A 563 -28.73 24.26 41.57
CA ARG A 563 -28.83 23.40 40.38
C ARG A 563 -29.26 21.97 40.76
N PRO A 564 -30.38 21.43 40.22
CA PRO A 564 -30.83 20.07 40.54
C PRO A 564 -30.10 19.00 39.71
N ALA A 565 -29.84 17.85 40.33
CA ALA A 565 -29.49 16.61 39.64
C ALA A 565 -30.76 15.92 39.08
N TRP A 566 -30.60 15.03 38.10
CA TRP A 566 -31.70 14.25 37.49
C TRP A 566 -31.40 12.73 37.50
N PRO A 567 -32.44 11.85 37.47
CA PRO A 567 -32.45 10.70 38.38
C PRO A 567 -32.44 9.32 37.72
N SER A 568 -32.20 8.31 38.54
CA SER A 568 -32.51 6.90 38.26
C SER A 568 -34.01 6.61 38.41
N PRO A 569 -34.56 5.69 37.60
CA PRO A 569 -35.64 4.82 38.07
C PRO A 569 -35.41 3.33 37.75
N GLY A 570 -36.20 2.47 38.38
CA GLY A 570 -36.26 1.04 38.07
C GLY A 570 -37.68 0.47 38.25
N GLN A 571 -37.80 -0.84 38.07
CA GLN A 571 -38.99 -1.70 38.25
C GLN A 571 -40.05 -1.81 37.11
N GLN A 572 -40.04 -3.02 36.53
CA GLN A 572 -41.19 -3.90 36.22
C GLN A 572 -42.06 -3.77 34.94
N ARG A 573 -42.15 -4.93 34.24
CA ARG A 573 -43.22 -5.44 33.33
C ARG A 573 -43.34 -4.71 31.96
N ARG A 574 -43.62 -5.38 30.82
CA ARG A 574 -43.86 -6.80 30.45
C ARG A 574 -43.27 -6.99 29.02
N ALA A 575 -42.36 -7.93 28.77
CA ALA A 575 -42.58 -9.33 28.36
C ALA A 575 -42.87 -9.58 26.85
N LEU A 576 -41.90 -10.16 26.13
CA LEU A 576 -41.98 -11.00 24.90
C LEU A 576 -40.54 -11.42 24.51
N GLN A 577 -39.93 -12.40 25.17
CA GLN A 577 -39.90 -13.83 24.78
C GLN A 577 -39.29 -14.17 23.41
N THR A 578 -37.97 -14.41 23.40
CA THR A 578 -37.37 -15.57 22.70
C THR A 578 -36.45 -16.31 23.69
N SER A 579 -36.20 -17.61 23.46
CA SER A 579 -35.84 -18.55 24.54
C SER A 579 -34.35 -18.90 24.64
N ALA A 580 -33.71 -18.52 25.75
CA ALA A 580 -32.41 -19.06 26.15
C ALA A 580 -32.58 -20.44 26.84
N ARG A 581 -31.86 -21.46 26.36
CA ARG A 581 -31.92 -22.83 26.92
C ARG A 581 -30.81 -23.04 27.96
N ARG A 582 -31.19 -23.22 29.23
CA ARG A 582 -30.29 -23.71 30.29
C ARG A 582 -29.67 -25.06 29.90
N GLN A 583 -28.40 -25.25 30.26
CA GLN A 583 -27.85 -26.57 30.57
C GLN A 583 -27.49 -26.63 32.06
N VAL A 584 -27.58 -27.82 32.64
CA VAL A 584 -27.34 -28.10 34.07
C VAL A 584 -26.10 -28.99 34.16
N PRO A 585 -25.16 -28.74 35.09
CA PRO A 585 -24.01 -29.63 35.28
C PRO A 585 -24.45 -30.97 35.88
N GLY A 586 -24.10 -32.07 35.21
CA GLY A 586 -24.20 -33.44 35.75
C GLY A 586 -22.88 -33.88 36.42
N PRO A 587 -22.92 -34.84 37.35
CA PRO A 587 -21.74 -35.26 38.10
C PRO A 587 -20.79 -36.16 37.29
N SER A 588 -19.48 -35.98 37.49
CA SER A 588 -18.44 -36.84 36.93
C SER A 588 -18.14 -38.03 37.85
N PRO A 589 -18.05 -39.27 37.34
CA PRO A 589 -17.44 -40.38 38.07
C PRO A 589 -15.90 -40.33 37.95
N LEU A 590 -15.21 -40.63 39.05
CA LEU A 590 -13.76 -40.82 39.11
C LEU A 590 -13.39 -42.31 38.86
N LEU A 591 -12.18 -42.52 38.32
CA LEU A 591 -11.46 -43.77 37.95
C LEU A 591 -11.50 -44.16 36.46
N GLY A 592 -10.31 -44.43 35.89
CA GLY A 592 -10.09 -44.84 34.50
C GLY A 592 -8.61 -44.67 34.11
N ALA A 593 -7.79 -45.69 34.34
CA ALA A 593 -6.33 -45.61 34.31
C ALA A 593 -5.69 -45.72 32.91
N ILE A 594 -4.51 -45.08 32.77
CA ILE A 594 -3.29 -45.53 32.06
C ILE A 594 -3.42 -46.10 30.63
N GLY A 595 -2.71 -45.49 29.66
CA GLY A 595 -2.12 -46.24 28.53
C GLY A 595 -1.99 -45.48 27.20
N GLY A 596 -0.82 -45.63 26.56
CA GLY A 596 -0.64 -45.48 25.10
C GLY A 596 -0.50 -44.07 24.51
N PHE A 597 0.72 -43.72 24.09
CA PHE A 597 0.95 -42.71 23.05
C PHE A 597 1.40 -43.40 21.76
N GLY A 598 0.96 -42.88 20.61
CA GLY A 598 1.42 -43.24 19.28
C GLY A 598 1.26 -42.02 18.36
N SER A 599 2.18 -41.82 17.42
CA SER A 599 2.32 -40.54 16.70
C SER A 599 2.65 -40.71 15.21
N SER A 600 1.95 -39.99 14.34
CA SER A 600 2.45 -39.55 13.04
C SER A 600 1.50 -38.54 12.36
N SER A 601 2.09 -37.80 11.39
CA SER A 601 1.49 -36.87 10.42
C SER A 601 0.67 -35.65 10.93
N ALA A 602 0.78 -34.55 10.17
CA ALA A 602 0.23 -33.24 10.54
C ALA A 602 -0.80 -32.76 9.51
N ILE A 603 -2.02 -32.52 9.99
CA ILE A 603 -3.16 -31.87 9.31
C ILE A 603 -3.77 -30.95 10.39
N PRO A 604 -4.25 -29.72 10.10
CA PRO A 604 -4.64 -28.72 11.09
C PRO A 604 -5.36 -29.25 12.35
N ALA A 605 -4.80 -28.98 13.52
CA ALA A 605 -5.13 -29.68 14.78
C ALA A 605 -6.54 -29.39 15.35
N ALA A 606 -7.34 -28.55 14.70
CA ALA A 606 -8.77 -28.39 14.97
C ALA A 606 -9.61 -29.56 14.41
N TYR A 607 -9.09 -30.28 13.41
CA TYR A 607 -9.81 -31.30 12.63
C TYR A 607 -9.76 -32.68 13.31
N PHE A 608 -8.61 -33.06 13.88
CA PHE A 608 -8.34 -34.43 14.34
C PHE A 608 -8.62 -34.71 15.84
N GLN A 609 -9.13 -33.74 16.60
CA GLN A 609 -9.62 -34.02 17.96
C GLN A 609 -10.98 -34.72 17.91
N LYS A 610 -10.97 -36.02 17.56
CA LYS A 610 -12.14 -36.91 17.65
C LYS A 610 -12.72 -36.80 19.08
N PRO A 611 -13.96 -36.28 19.25
CA PRO A 611 -14.51 -36.04 20.58
C PRO A 611 -14.63 -37.36 21.33
N SER A 612 -14.31 -37.34 22.64
CA SER A 612 -14.30 -38.55 23.47
C SER A 612 -15.63 -39.30 23.35
N LEU A 613 -15.58 -40.52 22.83
CA LEU A 613 -16.77 -41.32 22.55
C LEU A 613 -17.57 -41.54 23.84
N PRO A 614 -18.90 -41.34 23.83
CA PRO A 614 -19.70 -41.44 25.04
C PRO A 614 -19.62 -42.86 25.61
N ALA A 615 -18.99 -42.98 26.78
CA ALA A 615 -18.78 -44.28 27.45
C ALA A 615 -20.09 -45.07 27.55
N ASN A 616 -20.05 -46.39 27.28
CA ASN A 616 -21.27 -47.19 27.33
C ASN A 616 -21.87 -47.13 28.74
N THR A 617 -23.15 -46.77 28.80
CA THR A 617 -23.97 -46.70 29.99
C THR A 617 -25.30 -47.32 29.57
N ILE A 618 -25.86 -48.21 30.41
CA ILE A 618 -27.00 -49.08 30.04
C ILE A 618 -28.13 -48.31 29.34
N ILE A 619 -28.38 -47.08 29.79
CA ILE A 619 -29.28 -46.11 29.16
C ILE A 619 -28.44 -44.93 28.64
N ARG A 620 -28.61 -44.59 27.36
CA ARG A 620 -28.06 -43.39 26.71
C ARG A 620 -29.14 -42.60 25.99
N PHE A 621 -28.94 -41.30 25.88
CA PHE A 621 -29.78 -40.40 25.10
C PHE A 621 -28.99 -39.91 23.88
N VAL A 622 -29.47 -40.24 22.68
CA VAL A 622 -28.84 -39.87 21.40
C VAL A 622 -29.36 -38.49 20.98
N PRO A 623 -28.49 -37.48 20.79
CA PRO A 623 -28.90 -36.14 20.38
C PRO A 623 -29.52 -36.07 18.97
N GLN A 624 -30.45 -35.14 18.78
CA GLN A 624 -31.03 -34.83 17.46
C GLN A 624 -29.95 -34.47 16.44
N GLN A 625 -30.10 -34.95 15.21
CA GLN A 625 -29.14 -34.77 14.10
C GLN A 625 -27.73 -35.33 14.42
N THR A 626 -27.65 -36.40 15.22
CA THR A 626 -26.45 -37.24 15.35
C THR A 626 -26.80 -38.71 15.17
N ALA A 627 -25.88 -39.48 14.60
CA ALA A 627 -25.97 -40.92 14.43
C ALA A 627 -24.85 -41.59 15.23
N TRP A 628 -25.20 -42.54 16.10
CA TRP A 628 -24.25 -43.28 16.92
C TRP A 628 -24.21 -44.73 16.45
N ILE A 629 -23.02 -45.26 16.19
CA ILE A 629 -22.82 -46.60 15.64
C ILE A 629 -22.37 -47.54 16.74
N VAL A 630 -23.09 -48.65 16.88
CA VAL A 630 -22.85 -49.67 17.90
C VAL A 630 -22.27 -50.92 17.26
N GLU A 631 -21.15 -51.36 17.82
CA GLU A 631 -20.55 -52.66 17.58
C GLU A 631 -20.86 -53.59 18.76
N ARG A 632 -21.21 -54.84 18.48
CA ARG A 632 -21.24 -55.91 19.49
C ARG A 632 -20.05 -56.82 19.26
N MET A 633 -19.20 -57.00 20.28
CA MET A 633 -17.96 -57.79 20.19
C MET A 633 -17.06 -57.43 18.98
N GLY A 634 -17.06 -56.15 18.55
CA GLY A 634 -16.27 -55.68 17.40
C GLY A 634 -16.90 -55.91 16.01
N LYS A 635 -18.14 -56.42 15.94
CA LYS A 635 -18.94 -56.45 14.70
C LYS A 635 -20.03 -55.38 14.75
N PHE A 636 -20.25 -54.66 13.66
CA PHE A 636 -21.39 -53.75 13.51
C PHE A 636 -22.73 -54.45 13.83
N ASP A 637 -23.53 -53.83 14.70
CA ASP A 637 -24.85 -54.31 15.12
C ASP A 637 -25.97 -53.39 14.61
N ARG A 638 -25.92 -52.09 14.96
CA ARG A 638 -26.95 -51.11 14.56
C ARG A 638 -26.49 -49.66 14.64
N ILE A 639 -27.20 -48.78 13.92
CA ILE A 639 -27.16 -47.32 14.11
C ILE A 639 -28.28 -46.93 15.07
N LEU A 640 -27.98 -46.13 16.09
CA LEU A 640 -28.97 -45.60 17.02
C LEU A 640 -29.61 -44.32 16.45
N GLN A 641 -30.95 -44.26 16.47
CA GLN A 641 -31.71 -43.07 16.14
C GLN A 641 -31.78 -42.09 17.33
N PRO A 642 -32.05 -40.78 17.10
CA PRO A 642 -32.24 -39.80 18.17
C PRO A 642 -33.34 -40.19 19.15
N GLY A 643 -33.06 -40.09 20.46
CA GLY A 643 -33.98 -40.49 21.52
C GLY A 643 -33.32 -41.37 22.59
N LEU A 644 -34.14 -42.21 23.24
CA LEU A 644 -33.71 -43.15 24.28
C LEU A 644 -33.12 -44.42 23.62
N ALA A 645 -31.86 -44.72 23.90
CA ALA A 645 -31.19 -45.94 23.46
C ALA A 645 -30.75 -46.79 24.66
N VAL A 646 -31.00 -48.10 24.56
CA VAL A 646 -30.50 -49.10 25.51
C VAL A 646 -29.34 -49.86 24.88
N LEU A 647 -28.26 -50.03 25.63
CA LEU A 647 -27.06 -50.75 25.23
C LEU A 647 -26.66 -51.75 26.33
N ILE A 648 -26.14 -52.90 25.94
CA ILE A 648 -25.64 -53.90 26.91
C ILE A 648 -24.20 -53.52 27.27
N PRO A 649 -23.86 -53.19 28.53
CA PRO A 649 -22.48 -52.93 28.94
C PRO A 649 -21.62 -54.16 28.72
N PHE A 650 -20.31 -53.95 28.53
CA PHE A 650 -19.30 -54.97 28.18
C PHE A 650 -19.47 -55.64 26.79
N LEU A 651 -20.69 -55.86 26.29
CA LEU A 651 -20.94 -56.47 24.98
C LEU A 651 -21.05 -55.46 23.84
N ASP A 652 -21.81 -54.39 24.04
CA ASP A 652 -21.98 -53.32 23.06
C ASP A 652 -20.93 -52.22 23.28
N ARG A 653 -20.41 -51.63 22.21
CA ARG A 653 -19.50 -50.48 22.20
C ARG A 653 -19.98 -49.44 21.21
N ILE A 654 -20.03 -48.17 21.62
CA ILE A 654 -20.22 -47.05 20.69
C ILE A 654 -18.87 -46.80 20.03
N ALA A 655 -18.74 -47.18 18.76
CA ALA A 655 -17.48 -47.13 18.02
C ALA A 655 -17.29 -45.81 17.29
N TYR A 656 -18.38 -45.26 16.72
CA TYR A 656 -18.36 -44.00 15.98
C TYR A 656 -19.57 -43.13 16.34
N VAL A 657 -19.38 -41.82 16.34
CA VAL A 657 -20.43 -40.81 16.44
C VAL A 657 -20.24 -39.85 15.27
N LYS A 658 -21.27 -39.68 14.44
CA LYS A 658 -21.26 -38.79 13.28
C LYS A 658 -22.37 -37.74 13.39
N SER A 659 -22.05 -36.51 13.03
CA SER A 659 -23.03 -35.42 12.89
C SER A 659 -23.78 -35.59 11.58
N LEU A 660 -25.11 -35.47 11.61
CA LEU A 660 -25.95 -35.42 10.39
C LEU A 660 -26.27 -33.97 9.96
N LYS A 661 -25.57 -33.00 10.54
CA LYS A 661 -25.67 -31.57 10.20
C LYS A 661 -24.74 -31.24 9.04
N GLU A 662 -25.03 -30.13 8.38
CA GLU A 662 -24.09 -29.46 7.49
C GLU A 662 -22.91 -28.91 8.30
N ILE A 663 -21.69 -29.04 7.76
CA ILE A 663 -20.45 -28.48 8.30
C ILE A 663 -19.68 -27.78 7.17
N ALA A 664 -18.99 -26.68 7.52
CA ALA A 664 -18.10 -25.97 6.62
C ALA A 664 -16.66 -26.43 6.87
N LEU A 665 -15.99 -26.89 5.82
CA LEU A 665 -14.61 -27.37 5.84
C LEU A 665 -13.74 -26.38 5.06
N GLU A 666 -12.77 -25.75 5.72
CA GLU A 666 -11.82 -24.85 5.06
C GLU A 666 -10.82 -25.68 4.24
N ILE A 667 -10.64 -25.30 2.97
CA ILE A 667 -9.67 -25.89 2.06
C ILE A 667 -8.43 -24.98 2.04
N PRO A 668 -7.24 -25.48 2.42
CA PRO A 668 -6.03 -24.67 2.48
C PRO A 668 -5.64 -24.16 1.09
N SER A 669 -5.07 -22.96 1.04
CA SER A 669 -4.64 -22.29 -0.18
C SER A 669 -3.65 -23.15 -0.98
N GLN A 670 -3.84 -23.22 -2.30
CA GLN A 670 -2.95 -23.97 -3.18
C GLN A 670 -2.60 -23.19 -4.44
N SER A 671 -1.36 -23.37 -4.91
CA SER A 671 -0.95 -22.93 -6.23
C SER A 671 -1.50 -23.88 -7.30
N ALA A 672 -2.08 -23.30 -8.34
CA ALA A 672 -2.53 -23.96 -9.56
C ALA A 672 -2.00 -23.20 -10.79
N ILE A 673 -1.87 -23.89 -11.92
CA ILE A 673 -1.47 -23.29 -13.20
C ILE A 673 -2.67 -23.39 -14.15
N THR A 674 -3.04 -22.28 -14.77
CA THR A 674 -4.13 -22.22 -15.76
C THR A 674 -3.69 -22.70 -17.16
N ALA A 675 -4.65 -22.91 -18.05
CA ALA A 675 -4.39 -23.30 -19.45
C ALA A 675 -3.57 -22.25 -20.24
N ASP A 676 -3.57 -20.99 -19.82
CA ASP A 676 -2.71 -19.90 -20.32
C ASP A 676 -1.37 -19.77 -19.57
N ASN A 677 -0.97 -20.80 -18.81
CA ASN A 677 0.30 -20.93 -18.10
C ASN A 677 0.57 -19.80 -17.08
N VAL A 678 -0.48 -19.32 -16.40
CA VAL A 678 -0.36 -18.38 -15.27
C VAL A 678 -0.47 -19.16 -13.96
N THR A 679 0.47 -18.92 -13.04
CA THR A 679 0.38 -19.40 -11.66
C THR A 679 -0.60 -18.55 -10.85
N LEU A 680 -1.53 -19.20 -10.16
CA LEU A 680 -2.52 -18.57 -9.28
C LEU A 680 -2.55 -19.28 -7.93
N GLU A 681 -2.89 -18.57 -6.86
CA GLU A 681 -3.15 -19.16 -5.55
C GLU A 681 -4.63 -19.00 -5.17
N LEU A 682 -5.31 -20.12 -4.90
CA LEU A 682 -6.74 -20.15 -4.60
C LEU A 682 -7.02 -20.92 -3.30
N ASP A 683 -8.04 -20.47 -2.58
CA ASP A 683 -8.61 -21.16 -1.42
C ASP A 683 -10.15 -21.18 -1.48
N GLY A 684 -10.77 -21.90 -0.53
CA GLY A 684 -12.21 -22.05 -0.53
C GLY A 684 -12.78 -22.76 0.69
N VAL A 685 -14.10 -22.80 0.76
CA VAL A 685 -14.87 -23.44 1.81
C VAL A 685 -15.80 -24.48 1.17
N LEU A 686 -15.73 -25.70 1.67
CA LEU A 686 -16.51 -26.83 1.21
C LEU A 686 -17.60 -27.16 2.24
N TYR A 687 -18.86 -27.06 1.84
CA TYR A 687 -20.00 -27.36 2.71
C TYR A 687 -20.43 -28.82 2.50
N THR A 688 -20.28 -29.64 3.53
CA THR A 688 -20.54 -31.09 3.45
C THR A 688 -21.57 -31.55 4.47
N ARG A 689 -22.18 -32.72 4.20
CA ARG A 689 -23.13 -33.35 5.10
C ARG A 689 -23.05 -34.88 5.02
N VAL A 690 -22.98 -35.55 6.17
CA VAL A 690 -23.17 -37.01 6.25
C VAL A 690 -24.64 -37.34 6.00
N PHE A 691 -24.91 -38.17 5.00
CA PHE A 691 -26.25 -38.73 4.74
C PHE A 691 -26.35 -40.20 5.17
N ASP A 692 -25.25 -40.96 5.05
CA ASP A 692 -25.14 -42.36 5.47
C ASP A 692 -23.98 -42.49 6.47
N ALA A 693 -24.33 -42.58 7.75
CA ALA A 693 -23.35 -42.67 8.83
C ALA A 693 -22.54 -43.98 8.81
N TYR A 694 -23.10 -45.08 8.27
CA TYR A 694 -22.40 -46.37 8.18
C TYR A 694 -21.27 -46.28 7.16
N LYS A 695 -21.57 -45.81 5.94
CA LYS A 695 -20.53 -45.54 4.94
C LYS A 695 -19.52 -44.49 5.41
N ALA A 696 -19.97 -43.43 6.08
CA ALA A 696 -19.08 -42.40 6.62
C ALA A 696 -18.23 -42.82 7.84
N SER A 697 -18.30 -44.10 8.25
CA SER A 697 -17.52 -44.66 9.37
C SER A 697 -16.76 -45.95 9.01
N TYR A 698 -17.23 -46.73 8.04
CA TYR A 698 -16.56 -47.96 7.57
C TYR A 698 -16.10 -47.91 6.10
N GLY A 699 -16.59 -46.95 5.29
CA GLY A 699 -16.19 -46.79 3.89
C GLY A 699 -14.90 -45.99 3.67
N VAL A 700 -14.45 -45.25 4.69
CA VAL A 700 -13.19 -44.49 4.73
C VAL A 700 -12.83 -44.16 6.18
N GLU A 701 -11.53 -44.15 6.51
CA GLU A 701 -11.04 -43.93 7.88
C GLU A 701 -11.33 -42.52 8.41
N ASP A 702 -11.21 -41.51 7.55
CA ASP A 702 -11.64 -40.15 7.80
C ASP A 702 -12.26 -39.52 6.54
N ALA A 703 -13.60 -39.43 6.54
CA ALA A 703 -14.37 -38.93 5.40
C ALA A 703 -14.24 -37.43 5.19
N GLU A 704 -13.99 -36.66 6.26
CA GLU A 704 -13.85 -35.20 6.19
C GLU A 704 -12.48 -34.89 5.56
N TYR A 705 -11.42 -35.59 5.98
CA TYR A 705 -10.10 -35.46 5.38
C TYR A 705 -10.06 -35.93 3.93
N ALA A 706 -10.58 -37.12 3.62
CA ALA A 706 -10.57 -37.68 2.25
C ALA A 706 -11.27 -36.75 1.25
N ILE A 707 -12.39 -36.13 1.66
CA ILE A 707 -13.10 -35.15 0.86
C ILE A 707 -12.33 -33.82 0.76
N SER A 708 -11.63 -33.38 1.80
CA SER A 708 -10.75 -32.20 1.70
C SER A 708 -9.62 -32.38 0.68
N GLN A 709 -9.05 -33.59 0.60
CA GLN A 709 -7.99 -33.93 -0.36
C GLN A 709 -8.53 -34.05 -1.79
N LEU A 710 -9.70 -34.66 -1.96
CA LEU A 710 -10.40 -34.70 -3.26
C LEU A 710 -10.76 -33.30 -3.75
N ALA A 711 -11.25 -32.42 -2.87
CA ALA A 711 -11.57 -31.04 -3.25
C ALA A 711 -10.33 -30.28 -3.75
N GLN A 712 -9.16 -30.50 -3.13
CA GLN A 712 -7.89 -29.91 -3.56
C GLN A 712 -7.43 -30.41 -4.94
N THR A 713 -7.50 -31.72 -5.19
CA THR A 713 -7.09 -32.28 -6.49
C THR A 713 -8.07 -31.94 -7.62
N THR A 714 -9.38 -31.99 -7.36
CA THR A 714 -10.43 -31.54 -8.29
C THR A 714 -10.28 -30.06 -8.60
N MET A 715 -10.11 -29.19 -7.60
CA MET A 715 -9.95 -27.74 -7.81
C MET A 715 -8.75 -27.43 -8.71
N ARG A 716 -7.58 -28.03 -8.43
CA ARG A 716 -6.39 -27.87 -9.28
C ARG A 716 -6.59 -28.39 -10.71
N SER A 717 -7.32 -29.49 -10.88
CA SER A 717 -7.61 -30.08 -12.19
C SER A 717 -8.52 -29.21 -13.04
N GLU A 718 -9.63 -28.70 -12.48
CA GLU A 718 -10.58 -27.84 -13.19
C GLU A 718 -9.92 -26.53 -13.64
N ILE A 719 -9.13 -25.89 -12.76
CA ILE A 719 -8.41 -24.65 -13.06
C ILE A 719 -7.40 -24.86 -14.20
N GLY A 720 -6.75 -26.03 -14.26
CA GLY A 720 -5.83 -26.38 -15.35
C GLY A 720 -6.49 -26.53 -16.73
N GLN A 721 -7.82 -26.65 -16.81
CA GLN A 721 -8.57 -26.67 -18.08
C GLN A 721 -9.13 -25.29 -18.48
N MET A 722 -8.99 -24.27 -17.62
CA MET A 722 -9.52 -22.92 -17.85
C MET A 722 -8.39 -21.90 -17.97
N THR A 723 -8.62 -20.78 -18.67
CA THR A 723 -7.71 -19.64 -18.66
C THR A 723 -8.01 -18.69 -17.50
N LEU A 724 -7.05 -17.84 -17.12
CA LEU A 724 -7.19 -16.86 -16.05
C LEU A 724 -8.49 -16.04 -16.14
N ASP A 725 -8.80 -15.54 -17.33
CA ASP A 725 -9.97 -14.68 -17.58
C ASP A 725 -11.30 -15.43 -17.35
N HIS A 726 -11.39 -16.71 -17.75
CA HIS A 726 -12.56 -17.54 -17.45
C HIS A 726 -12.64 -17.90 -15.96
N VAL A 727 -11.53 -18.24 -15.29
CA VAL A 727 -11.49 -18.51 -13.84
C VAL A 727 -11.98 -17.30 -13.03
N LEU A 728 -11.62 -16.08 -13.45
CA LEU A 728 -12.06 -14.85 -12.78
C LEU A 728 -13.53 -14.52 -13.04
N LYS A 729 -14.04 -14.75 -14.27
CA LYS A 729 -15.41 -14.41 -14.69
C LYS A 729 -16.46 -15.46 -14.29
N GLU A 730 -16.14 -16.74 -14.38
CA GLU A 730 -17.09 -17.85 -14.32
C GLU A 730 -17.03 -18.66 -13.01
N ARG A 731 -16.67 -18.01 -11.89
CA ARG A 731 -16.55 -18.63 -10.55
C ARG A 731 -17.74 -19.53 -10.18
N ALA A 732 -18.97 -19.17 -10.57
CA ALA A 732 -20.17 -19.98 -10.31
C ALA A 732 -20.24 -21.27 -11.14
N SER A 733 -19.71 -21.26 -12.37
CA SER A 733 -19.57 -22.44 -13.24
C SER A 733 -18.54 -23.40 -12.62
N LEU A 734 -17.36 -22.87 -12.29
CA LEU A 734 -16.27 -23.61 -11.63
C LEU A 734 -16.71 -24.25 -10.29
N ASN A 735 -17.41 -23.49 -9.42
CA ASN A 735 -17.99 -24.03 -8.18
C ASN A 735 -18.96 -25.20 -8.44
N THR A 736 -19.72 -25.15 -9.54
CA THR A 736 -20.70 -26.20 -9.92
C THR A 736 -19.98 -27.46 -10.39
N ASN A 737 -18.99 -27.34 -11.27
CA ASN A 737 -18.18 -28.47 -11.74
C ASN A 737 -17.45 -29.17 -10.58
N ILE A 738 -16.75 -28.40 -9.73
CA ILE A 738 -16.05 -28.91 -8.54
C ILE A 738 -17.05 -29.65 -7.63
N THR A 739 -18.24 -29.08 -7.40
CA THR A 739 -19.29 -29.72 -6.59
C THR A 739 -19.79 -31.03 -7.21
N ALA A 740 -19.91 -31.11 -8.54
CA ALA A 740 -20.32 -32.33 -9.23
C ALA A 740 -19.26 -33.44 -9.12
N ALA A 741 -18.00 -33.14 -9.47
CA ALA A 741 -16.90 -34.09 -9.44
C ALA A 741 -16.59 -34.63 -8.03
N ILE A 742 -16.69 -33.79 -6.98
CA ILE A 742 -16.55 -34.25 -5.59
C ILE A 742 -17.69 -35.23 -5.22
N ASN A 743 -18.93 -34.97 -5.65
CA ASN A 743 -20.08 -35.82 -5.31
C ASN A 743 -20.08 -37.18 -6.00
N GLU A 744 -19.33 -37.38 -7.09
CA GLU A 744 -19.18 -38.70 -7.73
C GLU A 744 -18.52 -39.71 -6.77
N ALA A 745 -17.36 -39.35 -6.19
CA ALA A 745 -16.65 -40.20 -5.24
C ALA A 745 -17.24 -40.15 -3.82
N ALA A 746 -17.71 -38.99 -3.34
CA ALA A 746 -18.18 -38.83 -1.96
C ALA A 746 -19.36 -39.74 -1.58
N GLN A 747 -20.19 -40.13 -2.56
CA GLN A 747 -21.30 -41.08 -2.37
C GLN A 747 -20.86 -42.46 -1.84
N ALA A 748 -19.66 -42.92 -2.19
CA ALA A 748 -19.09 -44.16 -1.64
C ALA A 748 -18.82 -44.04 -0.13
N TRP A 749 -18.46 -42.83 0.32
CA TRP A 749 -18.14 -42.50 1.71
C TRP A 749 -19.35 -42.01 2.52
N GLY A 750 -20.57 -42.01 1.98
CA GLY A 750 -21.79 -41.64 2.73
C GLY A 750 -21.92 -40.15 3.07
N VAL A 751 -21.13 -39.31 2.41
CA VAL A 751 -21.13 -37.85 2.55
C VAL A 751 -21.54 -37.23 1.21
N THR A 752 -22.20 -36.08 1.25
CA THR A 752 -22.47 -35.26 0.06
C THR A 752 -21.84 -33.88 0.24
N CYS A 753 -21.29 -33.35 -0.85
CA CYS A 753 -20.95 -31.94 -0.97
C CYS A 753 -22.21 -31.16 -1.35
N LEU A 754 -22.61 -30.20 -0.53
CA LEU A 754 -23.76 -29.35 -0.79
C LEU A 754 -23.39 -28.18 -1.72
N ARG A 755 -22.17 -27.65 -1.58
CA ARG A 755 -21.54 -26.66 -2.47
C ARG A 755 -20.06 -26.45 -2.13
N TYR A 756 -19.29 -26.09 -3.15
CA TYR A 756 -17.98 -25.46 -3.03
C TYR A 756 -18.11 -23.94 -3.19
N GLU A 757 -17.45 -23.17 -2.32
CA GLU A 757 -17.35 -21.71 -2.42
C GLU A 757 -15.86 -21.32 -2.45
N ILE A 758 -15.35 -20.88 -3.61
CA ILE A 758 -14.04 -20.20 -3.69
C ILE A 758 -14.10 -18.95 -2.80
N ARG A 759 -13.10 -18.78 -1.91
CA ARG A 759 -12.94 -17.59 -1.08
C ARG A 759 -12.21 -16.53 -1.89
N ASP A 760 -10.89 -16.66 -2.05
CA ASP A 760 -10.07 -15.69 -2.77
C ASP A 760 -9.28 -16.31 -3.93
N ILE A 761 -8.88 -15.44 -4.87
CA ILE A 761 -8.08 -15.80 -6.05
C ILE A 761 -6.96 -14.77 -6.16
N HIS A 762 -5.74 -15.19 -5.85
CA HIS A 762 -4.55 -14.36 -5.92
C HIS A 762 -3.80 -14.66 -7.21
N ALA A 763 -3.48 -13.60 -7.96
CA ALA A 763 -2.75 -13.65 -9.22
C ALA A 763 -1.54 -12.70 -9.15
N PRO A 764 -0.40 -13.03 -9.80
CA PRO A 764 0.77 -12.16 -9.82
C PRO A 764 0.44 -10.75 -10.33
N ALA A 765 0.82 -9.72 -9.57
CA ALA A 765 0.38 -8.34 -9.81
C ALA A 765 0.68 -7.84 -11.24
N ALA A 766 1.81 -8.24 -11.82
CA ALA A 766 2.18 -7.88 -13.19
C ALA A 766 1.18 -8.39 -14.25
N VAL A 767 0.59 -9.58 -14.05
CA VAL A 767 -0.41 -10.16 -14.97
C VAL A 767 -1.75 -9.45 -14.82
N VAL A 768 -2.15 -9.16 -13.57
CA VAL A 768 -3.37 -8.39 -13.27
C VAL A 768 -3.28 -6.98 -13.85
N GLU A 769 -2.12 -6.31 -13.72
CA GLU A 769 -1.90 -4.99 -14.30
C GLU A 769 -1.89 -5.03 -15.83
N ALA A 770 -1.24 -6.02 -16.46
CA ALA A 770 -1.27 -6.21 -17.91
C ALA A 770 -2.71 -6.40 -18.43
N MET A 771 -3.52 -7.22 -17.74
CA MET A 771 -4.93 -7.43 -18.06
C MET A 771 -5.75 -6.14 -17.88
N HIS A 772 -5.51 -5.35 -16.82
CA HIS A 772 -6.16 -4.05 -16.66
C HIS A 772 -5.76 -3.04 -17.74
N ARG A 773 -4.49 -2.99 -18.15
CA ARG A 773 -4.01 -2.17 -19.28
C ARG A 773 -4.70 -2.59 -20.59
N GLN A 774 -4.81 -3.88 -20.88
CA GLN A 774 -5.51 -4.41 -22.06
C GLN A 774 -7.00 -4.06 -22.07
N VAL A 775 -7.72 -4.30 -20.96
CA VAL A 775 -9.15 -3.97 -20.84
C VAL A 775 -9.39 -2.46 -20.94
N THR A 776 -8.47 -1.63 -20.43
CA THR A 776 -8.53 -0.18 -20.56
C THR A 776 -8.32 0.26 -22.01
N ALA A 777 -7.30 -0.28 -22.69
CA ALA A 777 -7.04 0.01 -24.10
C ALA A 777 -8.22 -0.41 -25.01
N GLU A 778 -8.83 -1.57 -24.77
CA GLU A 778 -10.01 -1.99 -25.54
C GLU A 778 -11.23 -1.10 -25.27
N ARG A 779 -11.46 -0.69 -24.01
CA ARG A 779 -12.52 0.26 -23.65
C ARG A 779 -12.32 1.62 -24.32
N SER A 780 -11.10 2.15 -24.30
CA SER A 780 -10.77 3.41 -24.99
C SER A 780 -11.00 3.31 -26.50
N LYS A 781 -10.55 2.21 -27.13
CA LYS A 781 -10.80 1.96 -28.56
C LYS A 781 -12.29 1.85 -28.90
N ARG A 782 -13.09 1.16 -28.07
CA ARG A 782 -14.54 1.09 -28.24
C ARG A 782 -15.21 2.46 -28.07
N ALA A 783 -14.76 3.27 -27.12
CA ALA A 783 -15.26 4.63 -26.93
C ALA A 783 -14.91 5.55 -28.11
N GLU A 784 -13.69 5.49 -28.63
CA GLU A 784 -13.23 6.24 -29.81
C GLU A 784 -14.03 5.88 -31.08
N ILE A 785 -14.31 4.58 -31.30
CA ILE A 785 -15.17 4.12 -32.40
C ILE A 785 -16.60 4.66 -32.23
N LEU A 786 -17.20 4.54 -31.05
CA LEU A 786 -18.56 5.02 -30.78
C LEU A 786 -18.69 6.54 -30.88
N GLU A 787 -17.67 7.29 -30.47
CA GLU A 787 -17.61 8.75 -30.64
C GLU A 787 -17.51 9.12 -32.13
N SER A 788 -16.67 8.45 -32.90
CA SER A 788 -16.54 8.65 -34.35
C SER A 788 -17.85 8.32 -35.11
N GLU A 789 -18.51 7.23 -34.74
CA GLU A 789 -19.84 6.86 -35.27
C GLU A 789 -20.92 7.86 -34.83
N GLY A 790 -20.89 8.34 -33.58
CA GLY A 790 -21.79 9.36 -33.05
C GLY A 790 -21.64 10.72 -33.76
N GLN A 791 -20.40 11.18 -33.96
CA GLN A 791 -20.11 12.40 -34.73
C GLN A 791 -20.56 12.27 -36.19
N ARG A 792 -20.29 11.11 -36.83
CA ARG A 792 -20.77 10.81 -38.19
C ARG A 792 -22.29 10.86 -38.28
N GLN A 793 -23.01 10.21 -37.34
CA GLN A 793 -24.47 10.20 -37.34
C GLN A 793 -25.06 11.58 -37.03
N SER A 794 -24.44 12.34 -36.12
CA SER A 794 -24.80 13.73 -35.84
C SER A 794 -24.67 14.62 -37.08
N ALA A 795 -23.56 14.52 -37.80
CA ALA A 795 -23.33 15.25 -39.05
C ALA A 795 -24.36 14.88 -40.14
N ILE A 796 -24.71 13.60 -40.27
CA ILE A 796 -25.76 13.12 -41.19
C ILE A 796 -27.13 13.71 -40.79
N ASN A 797 -27.49 13.66 -39.51
CA ASN A 797 -28.76 14.19 -39.00
C ASN A 797 -28.88 15.71 -39.24
N ILE A 798 -27.80 16.46 -39.04
CA ILE A 798 -27.73 17.90 -39.32
C ILE A 798 -27.86 18.19 -40.83
N ALA A 799 -27.23 17.38 -41.69
CA ALA A 799 -27.31 17.54 -43.13
C ALA A 799 -28.73 17.24 -43.67
N GLU A 800 -29.37 16.15 -43.21
CA GLU A 800 -30.73 15.80 -43.59
C GLU A 800 -31.75 16.81 -43.05
N GLY A 801 -31.60 17.28 -41.81
CA GLY A 801 -32.41 18.35 -41.24
C GLY A 801 -32.33 19.66 -42.03
N LYS A 802 -31.12 20.06 -42.47
CA LYS A 802 -30.94 21.21 -43.37
C LYS A 802 -31.64 20.99 -44.72
N LYS A 803 -31.49 19.81 -45.32
CA LYS A 803 -32.16 19.41 -46.57
C LYS A 803 -33.69 19.49 -46.45
N GLN A 804 -34.27 18.95 -45.38
CA GLN A 804 -35.70 19.07 -45.10
C GLN A 804 -36.13 20.52 -44.87
N SER A 805 -35.35 21.35 -44.15
CA SER A 805 -35.70 22.77 -43.97
C SER A 805 -35.70 23.57 -45.28
N VAL A 806 -34.80 23.26 -46.22
CA VAL A 806 -34.77 23.91 -47.55
C VAL A 806 -35.94 23.44 -48.42
N ILE A 807 -36.32 22.16 -48.36
CA ILE A 807 -37.50 21.64 -49.05
C ILE A 807 -38.76 22.33 -48.51
N LEU A 808 -38.97 22.32 -47.20
CA LEU A 808 -40.13 22.96 -46.56
C LEU A 808 -40.20 24.46 -46.82
N ALA A 809 -39.06 25.18 -46.84
CA ALA A 809 -39.02 26.59 -47.20
C ALA A 809 -39.41 26.83 -48.69
N SER A 810 -38.98 25.95 -49.60
CA SER A 810 -39.34 26.00 -51.02
C SER A 810 -40.84 25.72 -51.24
N GLU A 811 -41.38 24.73 -50.54
CA GLU A 811 -42.81 24.38 -50.56
C GLU A 811 -43.68 25.48 -49.94
N ALA A 812 -43.23 26.09 -48.85
CA ALA A 812 -43.88 27.25 -48.23
C ALA A 812 -43.90 28.45 -49.19
N LEU A 813 -42.75 28.82 -49.78
CA LEU A 813 -42.65 29.93 -50.74
C LEU A 813 -43.48 29.67 -52.01
N ARG A 814 -43.54 28.42 -52.49
CA ARG A 814 -44.43 28.03 -53.60
C ARG A 814 -45.90 28.24 -53.22
N SER A 815 -46.29 27.80 -52.03
CA SER A 815 -47.67 27.93 -51.51
C SER A 815 -48.05 29.39 -51.28
N GLU A 816 -47.15 30.20 -50.72
CA GLU A 816 -47.31 31.65 -50.56
C GLU A 816 -47.54 32.35 -51.91
N ASN A 817 -46.73 32.03 -52.94
CA ASN A 817 -46.89 32.62 -54.26
C ASN A 817 -48.21 32.24 -54.93
N ILE A 818 -48.68 30.98 -54.78
CA ILE A 818 -49.99 30.54 -55.27
C ILE A 818 -51.11 31.28 -54.55
N ASN A 819 -51.06 31.36 -53.22
CA ASN A 819 -52.07 32.04 -52.40
C ASN A 819 -52.12 33.54 -52.70
N ARG A 820 -50.97 34.19 -52.88
CA ARG A 820 -50.86 35.61 -53.29
C ARG A 820 -51.46 35.82 -54.68
N ALA A 821 -51.07 35.03 -55.68
CA ALA A 821 -51.61 35.17 -57.03
C ALA A 821 -53.13 34.93 -57.07
N SER A 822 -53.63 33.98 -56.28
CA SER A 822 -55.08 33.75 -56.12
C SER A 822 -55.77 34.97 -55.51
N GLY A 823 -55.28 35.48 -54.37
CA GLY A 823 -55.86 36.63 -53.68
C GLY A 823 -55.76 37.94 -54.47
N GLU A 824 -54.69 38.13 -55.25
CA GLU A 824 -54.56 39.24 -56.21
C GLU A 824 -55.62 39.12 -57.32
N SER A 825 -55.82 37.92 -57.89
CA SER A 825 -56.84 37.70 -58.92
C SER A 825 -58.27 37.92 -58.40
N GLU A 826 -58.56 37.47 -57.18
CA GLU A 826 -59.84 37.64 -56.50
C GLU A 826 -60.09 39.12 -56.14
N ALA A 827 -59.08 39.83 -55.62
CA ALA A 827 -59.17 41.25 -55.34
C ALA A 827 -59.33 42.10 -56.62
N ILE A 828 -58.72 41.69 -57.74
CA ILE A 828 -58.93 42.33 -59.04
C ILE A 828 -60.38 42.11 -59.53
N LEU A 829 -60.90 40.88 -59.43
CA LEU A 829 -62.28 40.56 -59.80
C LEU A 829 -63.29 41.33 -58.93
N LEU A 830 -63.10 41.36 -57.61
CA LEU A 830 -63.94 42.12 -56.67
C LEU A 830 -63.90 43.63 -56.94
N ARG A 831 -62.73 44.19 -57.27
CA ARG A 831 -62.61 45.59 -57.67
C ARG A 831 -63.29 45.86 -59.02
N ALA A 832 -63.16 44.97 -59.99
CA ALA A 832 -63.79 45.11 -61.29
C ALA A 832 -65.32 45.08 -61.19
N THR A 833 -65.89 44.13 -60.45
CA THR A 833 -67.34 44.03 -60.23
C THR A 833 -67.89 45.19 -59.41
N ALA A 834 -67.21 45.61 -58.33
CA ALA A 834 -67.62 46.78 -57.55
C ALA A 834 -67.51 48.09 -58.36
N THR A 835 -66.50 48.22 -59.23
CA THR A 835 -66.35 49.38 -60.12
C THR A 835 -67.44 49.39 -61.20
N ALA A 836 -67.77 48.24 -61.79
CA ALA A 836 -68.88 48.11 -62.73
C ALA A 836 -70.22 48.51 -62.08
N GLN A 837 -70.56 47.91 -60.92
CA GLN A 837 -71.76 48.26 -60.16
C GLN A 837 -71.82 49.74 -59.76
N GLY A 838 -70.67 50.35 -59.42
CA GLY A 838 -70.57 51.78 -59.16
C GLY A 838 -70.83 52.65 -60.39
N ILE A 839 -70.32 52.23 -61.55
CA ILE A 839 -70.59 52.89 -62.85
C ILE A 839 -72.06 52.74 -63.23
N ASP A 840 -72.66 51.55 -63.07
CA ASP A 840 -74.07 51.29 -63.35
C ASP A 840 -74.99 52.13 -62.46
N ALA A 841 -74.68 52.25 -61.17
CA ALA A 841 -75.41 53.09 -60.22
C ALA A 841 -75.31 54.59 -60.56
N VAL A 842 -74.14 55.05 -61.01
CA VAL A 842 -73.95 56.43 -61.50
C VAL A 842 -74.70 56.66 -62.81
N ALA A 843 -74.65 55.72 -63.76
CA ALA A 843 -75.36 55.81 -65.03
C ALA A 843 -76.89 55.86 -64.83
N ALA A 844 -77.43 55.01 -63.95
CA ALA A 844 -78.83 55.05 -63.54
C ALA A 844 -79.20 56.39 -62.87
N SER A 845 -78.30 56.95 -62.04
CA SER A 845 -78.51 58.25 -61.39
C SER A 845 -78.50 59.43 -62.37
N ILE A 846 -77.69 59.36 -63.43
CA ILE A 846 -77.67 60.34 -64.53
C ILE A 846 -78.98 60.23 -65.35
N ALA A 847 -79.40 59.01 -65.68
CA ALA A 847 -80.65 58.77 -66.42
C ALA A 847 -81.91 59.22 -65.64
N ALA A 848 -81.83 59.30 -64.32
CA ALA A 848 -82.92 59.76 -63.44
C ALA A 848 -83.12 61.29 -63.39
N GLY A 849 -82.40 62.08 -64.20
CA GLY A 849 -82.79 63.45 -64.57
C GLY A 849 -82.83 64.47 -63.41
N ARG A 850 -81.72 64.61 -62.68
CA ARG A 850 -81.55 65.65 -61.64
C ARG A 850 -80.24 66.40 -61.87
N ASP A 851 -80.28 67.72 -62.03
CA ASP A 851 -79.13 68.52 -62.47
C ASP A 851 -77.90 68.43 -61.54
N ALA A 852 -78.12 68.15 -60.25
CA ALA A 852 -77.06 67.88 -59.29
C ALA A 852 -76.15 66.68 -59.66
N ALA A 853 -76.62 65.76 -60.52
CA ALA A 853 -75.86 64.57 -60.93
C ALA A 853 -74.61 64.93 -61.76
N GLN A 854 -74.69 65.93 -62.66
CA GLN A 854 -73.48 66.38 -63.37
C GLN A 854 -72.48 67.03 -62.41
N SER A 855 -72.95 67.87 -61.48
CA SER A 855 -72.09 68.48 -60.45
C SER A 855 -71.40 67.42 -59.58
N ALA A 856 -72.08 66.33 -59.23
CA ALA A 856 -71.49 65.23 -58.47
C ALA A 856 -70.41 64.46 -59.27
N VAL A 857 -70.62 64.25 -60.58
CA VAL A 857 -69.60 63.64 -61.45
C VAL A 857 -68.40 64.58 -61.64
N SER A 858 -68.63 65.88 -61.85
CA SER A 858 -67.56 66.89 -61.88
C SER A 858 -66.77 66.92 -60.58
N LEU A 859 -67.44 66.85 -59.43
CA LEU A 859 -66.80 66.81 -58.11
C LEU A 859 -65.97 65.53 -57.95
N SER A 860 -66.47 64.36 -58.33
CA SER A 860 -65.71 63.11 -58.25
C SER A 860 -64.50 63.07 -59.20
N ILE A 861 -64.58 63.74 -60.36
CA ILE A 861 -63.42 63.95 -61.24
C ILE A 861 -62.41 64.91 -60.59
N ALA A 862 -62.86 65.98 -59.95
CA ALA A 862 -62.01 66.91 -59.21
C ALA A 862 -61.35 66.23 -57.98
N GLU A 863 -62.08 65.41 -57.23
CA GLU A 863 -61.53 64.58 -56.14
C GLU A 863 -60.47 63.62 -56.66
N LYS A 864 -60.72 62.89 -57.76
CA LYS A 864 -59.72 62.00 -58.38
C LYS A 864 -58.50 62.76 -58.90
N TYR A 865 -58.68 63.98 -59.40
CA TYR A 865 -57.57 64.86 -59.78
C TYR A 865 -56.75 65.27 -58.55
N VAL A 866 -57.40 65.69 -57.47
CA VAL A 866 -56.74 66.05 -56.19
C VAL A 866 -56.07 64.84 -55.55
N ASP A 867 -56.66 63.65 -55.57
CA ASP A 867 -56.07 62.42 -55.01
C ASP A 867 -54.86 61.95 -55.83
N ALA A 868 -54.90 62.11 -57.17
CA ALA A 868 -53.73 61.90 -58.03
C ALA A 868 -52.62 62.94 -57.75
N PHE A 869 -52.98 64.22 -57.57
CA PHE A 869 -52.04 65.28 -57.21
C PHE A 869 -51.43 65.06 -55.82
N ALA A 870 -52.21 64.56 -54.86
CA ALA A 870 -51.78 64.25 -53.50
C ALA A 870 -50.84 63.04 -53.44
N ARG A 871 -51.03 62.03 -54.31
CA ARG A 871 -50.07 60.92 -54.50
C ARG A 871 -48.78 61.43 -55.11
N LEU A 872 -48.86 62.24 -56.16
CA LEU A 872 -47.69 62.87 -56.79
C LEU A 872 -46.88 63.71 -55.77
N ALA A 873 -47.56 64.48 -54.92
CA ALA A 873 -46.96 65.27 -53.84
C ALA A 873 -46.43 64.43 -52.64
N LYS A 874 -46.80 63.15 -52.53
CA LYS A 874 -46.25 62.21 -51.54
C LYS A 874 -45.03 61.44 -52.06
N GLU A 875 -45.02 61.12 -53.34
CA GLU A 875 -43.96 60.31 -53.97
C GLU A 875 -42.85 61.15 -54.60
N SER A 876 -43.07 62.47 -54.80
CA SER A 876 -42.03 63.40 -55.27
C SER A 876 -41.75 64.52 -54.27
N THR A 877 -40.47 64.70 -53.91
CA THR A 877 -40.00 65.66 -52.89
C THR A 877 -39.99 67.12 -53.34
N ALA A 878 -40.70 67.46 -54.43
CA ALA A 878 -40.62 68.76 -55.11
C ALA A 878 -41.99 69.46 -55.11
N VAL A 879 -42.19 70.38 -54.16
CA VAL A 879 -43.42 71.18 -54.07
C VAL A 879 -43.43 72.25 -55.16
N VAL A 880 -44.20 72.04 -56.23
CA VAL A 880 -44.41 73.02 -57.31
C VAL A 880 -45.73 73.76 -57.07
N VAL A 881 -45.66 74.98 -56.55
CA VAL A 881 -46.82 75.88 -56.42
C VAL A 881 -46.93 76.76 -57.68
N PRO A 882 -48.01 76.69 -58.49
CA PRO A 882 -48.17 77.56 -59.64
C PRO A 882 -48.41 79.01 -59.21
N GLY A 883 -47.50 79.92 -59.58
CA GLY A 883 -47.61 81.36 -59.28
C GLY A 883 -48.67 82.10 -60.12
N ASN A 884 -49.27 81.44 -61.12
CA ASN A 884 -50.37 81.98 -61.93
C ASN A 884 -51.20 80.81 -62.48
N VAL A 885 -52.53 80.92 -62.46
CA VAL A 885 -53.46 79.78 -62.67
C VAL A 885 -54.05 79.74 -64.09
N GLY A 886 -53.50 80.52 -65.03
CA GLY A 886 -54.09 80.78 -66.35
C GLY A 886 -53.62 79.91 -67.53
N ASP A 887 -52.54 79.13 -67.39
CA ASP A 887 -51.96 78.34 -68.50
C ASP A 887 -51.83 76.86 -68.16
N MET A 888 -52.69 76.04 -68.77
CA MET A 888 -52.68 74.58 -68.63
C MET A 888 -51.71 73.88 -69.60
N ALA A 889 -51.27 74.55 -70.68
CA ALA A 889 -50.39 73.94 -71.69
C ALA A 889 -48.96 73.78 -71.15
N GLY A 890 -48.44 74.80 -70.44
CA GLY A 890 -47.13 74.74 -69.78
C GLY A 890 -47.03 73.64 -68.70
N LEU A 891 -48.13 73.38 -67.99
CA LEU A 891 -48.21 72.30 -66.99
C LEU A 891 -48.08 70.90 -67.60
N ILE A 892 -48.77 70.63 -68.71
CA ILE A 892 -48.72 69.33 -69.40
C ILE A 892 -47.31 69.05 -69.94
N ALA A 893 -46.65 70.05 -70.55
CA ALA A 893 -45.28 69.92 -71.03
C ALA A 893 -44.29 69.61 -69.89
N THR A 894 -44.46 70.24 -68.73
CA THR A 894 -43.58 70.05 -67.56
C THR A 894 -43.79 68.68 -66.91
N ALA A 895 -45.05 68.21 -66.80
CA ALA A 895 -45.37 66.88 -66.26
C ALA A 895 -44.78 65.75 -67.12
N LEU A 896 -44.89 65.84 -68.44
CA LEU A 896 -44.28 64.87 -69.38
C LEU A 896 -42.74 64.86 -69.28
N GLY A 897 -42.12 66.02 -69.06
CA GLY A 897 -40.67 66.15 -68.85
C GLY A 897 -40.14 65.43 -67.60
N VAL A 898 -40.95 65.28 -66.55
CA VAL A 898 -40.59 64.53 -65.33
C VAL A 898 -40.72 63.03 -65.55
N TYR A 899 -41.78 62.57 -66.22
CA TYR A 899 -42.00 61.14 -66.52
C TYR A 899 -40.82 60.52 -67.29
N GLY A 900 -40.23 61.28 -68.22
CA GLY A 900 -39.04 60.86 -68.97
C GLY A 900 -37.78 60.64 -68.11
N LYS A 901 -37.65 61.26 -66.93
CA LYS A 901 -36.44 61.15 -66.08
C LYS A 901 -36.53 60.11 -64.97
N VAL A 902 -37.73 59.70 -64.55
CA VAL A 902 -37.88 58.60 -63.58
C VAL A 902 -37.40 57.26 -64.17
N GLY A 903 -37.50 57.08 -65.49
CA GLY A 903 -37.03 55.88 -66.21
C GLY A 903 -35.51 55.66 -66.22
N GLU A 904 -34.68 56.67 -65.92
CA GLU A 904 -33.21 56.51 -65.84
C GLU A 904 -32.74 56.02 -64.46
N ALA A 905 -33.46 56.34 -63.37
CA ALA A 905 -33.04 55.98 -62.01
C ALA A 905 -33.01 54.45 -61.79
N THR A 906 -33.91 53.70 -62.45
CA THR A 906 -34.09 52.26 -62.24
C THR A 906 -33.06 51.39 -62.98
N ARG A 907 -32.25 51.93 -63.89
CA ARG A 907 -31.32 51.12 -64.74
C ARG A 907 -29.98 50.77 -64.10
N ARG A 908 -29.53 51.51 -63.08
CA ARG A 908 -28.17 51.35 -62.51
C ARG A 908 -27.85 50.05 -61.74
N PRO A 909 -28.80 49.19 -61.31
CA PRO A 909 -28.46 47.88 -60.72
C PRO A 909 -28.04 46.79 -61.73
N GLN A 910 -28.32 46.93 -63.03
CA GLN A 910 -28.18 45.81 -63.99
C GLN A 910 -26.92 45.85 -64.86
N GLU A 911 -26.20 46.97 -64.96
CA GLU A 911 -24.96 47.05 -65.75
C GLU A 911 -23.73 46.53 -64.98
N THR A 912 -23.65 46.76 -63.67
CA THR A 912 -22.57 46.21 -62.81
C THR A 912 -22.59 44.69 -62.78
N ALA A 913 -23.78 44.08 -62.68
CA ALA A 913 -23.97 42.63 -62.75
C ALA A 913 -23.56 42.03 -64.11
N ARG A 914 -23.60 42.82 -65.19
CA ARG A 914 -23.26 42.37 -66.56
C ARG A 914 -21.80 42.63 -66.95
N ALA A 915 -21.09 43.47 -66.20
CA ALA A 915 -19.65 43.69 -66.36
C ALA A 915 -18.81 42.55 -65.73
N LEU A 916 -19.21 42.05 -64.56
CA LEU A 916 -18.51 40.97 -63.84
C LEU A 916 -18.62 39.58 -64.52
N LEU A 917 -19.51 39.43 -65.50
CA LEU A 917 -19.71 38.20 -66.29
C LEU A 917 -19.07 38.28 -67.69
N LYS A 918 -18.08 39.16 -67.89
CA LYS A 918 -17.55 39.47 -69.23
C LYS A 918 -16.03 39.56 -69.38
N THR A 919 -15.27 39.11 -68.39
CA THR A 919 -13.79 39.10 -68.40
C THR A 919 -13.18 37.69 -68.33
N SER A 920 -13.93 36.68 -68.77
CA SER A 920 -13.51 35.27 -68.75
C SER A 920 -14.25 34.42 -69.79
N ASP A 921 -14.10 34.77 -71.08
CA ASP A 921 -14.18 33.80 -72.19
C ASP A 921 -13.66 34.44 -73.49
N ASP A 922 -12.35 34.28 -73.70
CA ASP A 922 -11.58 34.38 -74.95
C ASP A 922 -10.27 33.61 -74.62
N THR A 923 -9.80 32.59 -75.34
CA THR A 923 -10.22 32.02 -76.65
C THR A 923 -9.95 30.50 -76.70
N GLU A 924 -10.73 29.82 -77.56
CA GLU A 924 -10.48 28.54 -78.28
C GLU A 924 -9.39 27.58 -77.76
N THR A 925 -9.70 26.29 -77.52
CA THR A 925 -9.96 25.31 -78.59
C THR A 925 -10.63 24.04 -78.04
N ALA A 926 -11.29 23.24 -78.91
CA ALA A 926 -12.08 22.07 -78.51
C ALA A 926 -11.73 20.79 -79.31
N ARG A 927 -12.05 19.63 -78.71
CA ARG A 927 -11.72 18.23 -79.11
C ARG A 927 -10.29 17.82 -78.69
N GLU A 928 -10.01 16.60 -78.22
CA GLU A 928 -10.69 15.31 -78.39
C GLU A 928 -11.01 14.55 -77.06
N LEU A 929 -11.02 13.21 -77.10
CA LEU A 929 -11.71 12.31 -76.17
C LEU A 929 -10.79 11.71 -75.09
N SER A 930 -11.43 11.05 -74.11
CA SER A 930 -10.88 10.08 -73.13
C SER A 930 -10.45 10.60 -71.75
N SER A 931 -10.44 9.66 -70.80
CA SER A 931 -10.22 9.79 -69.35
C SER A 931 -9.02 8.93 -68.93
N PRO A 932 -8.56 8.91 -67.66
CA PRO A 932 -8.96 9.68 -66.47
C PRO A 932 -7.74 10.33 -65.74
N LEU A 933 -7.89 10.67 -64.45
CA LEU A 933 -6.81 10.84 -63.45
C LEU A 933 -5.69 11.88 -63.73
N SER A 934 -5.86 13.13 -63.25
CA SER A 934 -4.77 13.84 -62.52
C SER A 934 -5.23 15.18 -61.91
N GLN A 935 -5.23 15.28 -60.57
CA GLN A 935 -4.77 16.50 -59.88
C GLN A 935 -4.36 16.27 -58.41
N ALA A 936 -3.68 15.15 -58.16
CA ALA A 936 -3.08 14.83 -56.86
C ALA A 936 -1.78 15.66 -56.63
N SER A 937 -1.89 16.98 -56.52
CA SER A 937 -0.72 17.87 -56.32
C SER A 937 -0.93 19.04 -55.36
N LYS A 938 -2.16 19.56 -55.17
CA LYS A 938 -2.41 20.74 -54.29
C LYS A 938 -3.00 20.44 -52.91
N SER A 939 -3.31 19.17 -52.60
CA SER A 939 -3.72 18.76 -51.24
C SER A 939 -2.54 18.31 -50.35
N ARG A 940 -1.32 18.21 -50.88
CA ARG A 940 -0.15 17.69 -50.16
C ARG A 940 0.54 18.78 -49.35
N ALA A 941 0.88 19.90 -49.99
CA ALA A 941 1.51 21.07 -49.35
C ALA A 941 0.71 21.72 -48.20
N VAL A 942 -0.58 21.41 -48.05
CA VAL A 942 -1.42 21.87 -46.91
C VAL A 942 -1.51 20.82 -45.79
N ARG A 943 -1.26 19.54 -46.08
CA ARG A 943 -1.14 18.50 -45.05
C ARG A 943 0.25 18.51 -44.42
N ASP A 944 1.28 18.54 -45.26
CA ASP A 944 2.68 18.45 -44.80
C ASP A 944 3.03 19.63 -43.87
N HIS A 945 2.51 20.84 -44.16
CA HIS A 945 2.69 22.03 -43.32
C HIS A 945 1.98 21.95 -41.95
N ILE A 946 0.86 21.22 -41.85
CA ILE A 946 0.14 21.00 -40.58
C ILE A 946 0.84 19.94 -39.72
N VAL A 947 1.57 19.00 -40.32
CA VAL A 947 2.41 18.03 -39.60
C VAL A 947 3.67 18.72 -39.06
N GLU A 948 4.37 19.52 -39.88
CA GLU A 948 5.57 20.24 -39.45
C GLU A 948 5.35 21.14 -38.22
N ASP A 949 4.21 21.83 -38.13
CA ASP A 949 3.93 22.73 -37.00
C ASP A 949 3.55 21.95 -35.72
N PHE A 950 3.10 20.70 -35.84
CA PHE A 950 2.90 19.79 -34.71
C PHE A 950 4.24 19.25 -34.17
N ASP A 951 5.16 18.86 -35.06
CA ASP A 951 6.50 18.41 -34.68
C ASP A 951 7.32 19.53 -34.04
N LYS A 952 7.26 20.77 -34.56
CA LYS A 952 7.91 21.95 -33.97
C LYS A 952 7.39 22.29 -32.57
N THR A 953 6.12 22.02 -32.29
CA THR A 953 5.53 22.21 -30.96
C THR A 953 5.98 21.13 -29.97
N THR A 954 6.41 19.96 -30.47
CA THR A 954 6.87 18.83 -29.65
C THR A 954 8.38 18.87 -29.36
N GLN A 955 9.14 19.75 -30.02
CA GLN A 955 10.58 19.97 -29.77
C GLN A 955 10.91 21.21 -28.92
N SER A 956 9.94 21.74 -28.15
CA SER A 956 10.16 22.92 -27.29
C SER A 956 9.60 22.79 -25.86
N ARG A 957 9.62 21.58 -25.28
CA ARG A 957 9.31 21.39 -23.85
C ARG A 957 10.06 20.26 -23.18
#